data_AF-A0AAD3NJD3-F1
#
_entry.id   AF-A0AAD3NJD3-F1
#
_cell.length_a   1.000
_cell.length_b   1.000
_cell.length_c   1.000
_cell.angle_alpha   90.00
_cell.angle_beta   90.00
_cell.angle_gamma   90.00
#
_symmetry.space_group_name_H-M   'P 1'
#
loop_
_entity.id
_entity.type
_entity.pdbx_description
1 polymer ?
#
loop_
_entity_poly.entity_id
_entity_poly.type
_entity_poly.pdbx_seq_one_letter_code
_entity_poly.pdbx_strand_id
1 'polypeptide(L)'
;MYEEYLTQREIQDNINIVNVRSAVEQVDEALDSADELLLLSALQLPCLALRGLRTDNGPWYLDQLLADRQQRALDEGCVDPLDSEELQEGVTVANQEAQRARNMHVAVQSVNAALRGVDPRQTVSCLMTSDLQLPEVFPFAAALYHRELQLLQRQTPQGELQQEELFVAVEMLSAVALINRALEAGNLQQFSSSLVSPSAGLSDVDHTLLDRYFESLVVVKQQIGRDLLTWNQLQEGINSVNNSAQDEHQQLVAVGLINEALIRGDSQQLLSALLLPSSGVEEVLPANTCRYLNLLSRARQHKAQVSRDPGAELWLADIQEGVRRANQQSQRALKLCLSVAAVNQAVKENRVNQTLRVLSLPEVELQELISECAAEYQRKLHNLIIHRIHRGDNRSPWVRVRLSDGSFYFFHLNRLEGTWEKPDGFVHNNVFIDRQEIQEVVSSVSGSFSRGVLWRSSEALIVRLQAACRGFLIRQKLEARRRYLMSQTPAVVIIQSQWRRFIQQRAYRRRLQFLYMNWRSVVKIQSFVRMWSVKRKYRARLRFFRRNVGAIIKIQAFFRANRARDQYRMLVHSDTPPLSVVRKFVHLLDLGDGDIREEAELLRLREEVVRSIRFNRQLEADLDLMDLKIGLLVRNRATLQEVVSHCKKLTKKNKEQLSDMMDVERSKGLKALSRERRERLEAYQHLFYLLQTQPLYLAQLIFLMPQSRSTSFMEMLVFSLFNYGSDRREAYLLLHLFTEALRYEIRLKVDQPQDVVTGNPTVIKMLVNFYRNARGHNALREALGPALQDVLLDRSLSIRTDPVDVYKTWINQTETQTGHKSSLPYEVSAEDALSHPEVQRRIDIAIINLKNLTDRVLKAITTNLHKLPDALRTKFPDASEDELYKIVGNLVYYRYMNPAVVAPDGFDVVDRSAGSTLQPEQRHILGSIARMLQHAAANKLFHGDGYHIRALNQYISQTHTRTGSVWTPELLIAAPRLHLRQRAAQHHK
;
A
#
# COMPACT_ATOMS: atom_id res chain seq x y z
N MET A 1 -75.21 95.27 80.34
CA MET A 1 -73.79 94.86 80.37
C MET A 1 -73.31 94.26 79.05
N TYR A 2 -74.03 93.33 78.39
CA TYR A 2 -73.59 92.81 77.08
C TYR A 2 -74.04 93.65 75.86
N GLU A 3 -75.12 94.44 75.95
CA GLU A 3 -75.63 95.27 74.84
C GLU A 3 -74.92 96.62 74.65
N GLU A 4 -74.08 97.06 75.61
CA GLU A 4 -73.43 98.38 75.58
C GLU A 4 -71.93 98.33 75.22
N TYR A 5 -71.31 97.15 75.16
CA TYR A 5 -69.84 97.00 74.99
C TYR A 5 -69.39 96.05 73.88
N LEU A 6 -70.30 95.31 73.24
CA LEU A 6 -69.99 94.38 72.15
C LEU A 6 -70.90 94.67 70.97
N THR A 7 -70.30 94.83 69.80
CA THR A 7 -71.05 94.95 68.54
C THR A 7 -71.77 93.64 68.22
N GLN A 8 -72.87 93.70 67.46
CA GLN A 8 -73.58 92.49 66.99
C GLN A 8 -72.62 91.50 66.29
N ARG A 9 -71.56 92.02 65.66
CA ARG A 9 -70.49 91.23 65.04
C ARG A 9 -69.66 90.48 66.07
N GLU A 10 -69.24 91.12 67.16
CA GLU A 10 -68.48 90.47 68.24
C GLU A 10 -69.34 89.48 69.05
N ILE A 11 -70.63 89.74 69.24
CA ILE A 11 -71.55 88.77 69.86
C ILE A 11 -71.72 87.55 68.95
N GLN A 12 -71.92 87.76 67.65
CA GLN A 12 -72.00 86.68 66.68
C GLN A 12 -70.69 85.90 66.57
N ASP A 13 -69.54 86.56 66.64
CA ASP A 13 -68.22 85.91 66.62
C ASP A 13 -67.99 85.06 67.87
N ASN A 14 -68.36 85.53 69.06
CA ASN A 14 -68.30 84.71 70.28
C ASN A 14 -69.26 83.51 70.23
N ILE A 15 -70.47 83.69 69.69
CA ILE A 15 -71.41 82.59 69.45
C ILE A 15 -70.83 81.59 68.45
N ASN A 16 -70.17 82.06 67.39
CA ASN A 16 -69.53 81.20 66.40
C ASN A 16 -68.35 80.42 67.02
N ILE A 17 -67.52 81.04 67.86
CA ILE A 17 -66.42 80.37 68.58
C ILE A 17 -66.95 79.27 69.50
N VAL A 18 -68.01 79.54 70.27
CA VAL A 18 -68.63 78.54 71.15
C VAL A 18 -69.28 77.41 70.35
N ASN A 19 -69.93 77.72 69.24
CA ASN A 19 -70.54 76.72 68.34
C ASN A 19 -69.49 75.82 67.67
N VAL A 20 -68.33 76.37 67.28
CA VAL A 20 -67.21 75.60 66.74
C VAL A 20 -66.62 74.70 67.83
N ARG A 21 -66.38 75.23 69.03
CA ARG A 21 -65.85 74.45 70.17
C ARG A 21 -66.77 73.29 70.55
N SER A 22 -68.08 73.55 70.65
CA SER A 22 -69.06 72.49 70.95
C SER A 22 -69.13 71.42 69.85
N ALA A 23 -68.95 71.82 68.58
CA ALA A 23 -68.91 70.86 67.47
C ALA A 23 -67.63 70.02 67.45
N VAL A 24 -66.48 70.62 67.80
CA VAL A 24 -65.21 69.90 67.99
C VAL A 24 -65.30 68.93 69.16
N GLU A 25 -65.91 69.32 70.29
CA GLU A 25 -66.16 68.42 71.42
C GLU A 25 -67.09 67.25 71.05
N GLN A 26 -68.10 67.48 70.19
CA GLN A 26 -68.96 66.40 69.67
C GLN A 26 -68.21 65.44 68.73
N VAL A 27 -67.29 65.97 67.91
CA VAL A 27 -66.39 65.15 67.09
C VAL A 27 -65.49 64.32 68.00
N ASP A 28 -64.96 64.91 69.07
CA ASP A 28 -64.08 64.22 70.01
C ASP A 28 -64.79 63.10 70.80
N GLU A 29 -66.03 63.34 71.24
CA GLU A 29 -66.87 62.35 71.90
C GLU A 29 -67.25 61.20 70.95
N ALA A 30 -67.46 61.51 69.67
CA ALA A 30 -67.69 60.50 68.63
C ALA A 30 -66.43 59.67 68.32
N LEU A 31 -65.23 60.28 68.35
CA LEU A 31 -63.97 59.57 68.24
C LEU A 31 -63.72 58.65 69.45
N ASP A 32 -63.97 59.13 70.68
CA ASP A 32 -63.82 58.32 71.91
C ASP A 32 -64.73 57.09 71.94
N SER A 33 -65.93 57.21 71.40
CA SER A 33 -66.89 56.10 71.29
C SER A 33 -66.65 55.21 70.06
N ALA A 34 -65.73 55.59 69.17
CA ALA A 34 -65.46 54.94 67.89
C ALA A 34 -66.73 54.73 67.03
N ASP A 35 -67.69 55.65 67.12
CA ASP A 35 -68.97 55.57 66.42
C ASP A 35 -68.94 56.36 65.10
N GLU A 36 -68.86 55.63 63.99
CA GLU A 36 -68.81 56.17 62.62
C GLU A 36 -69.99 57.10 62.30
N LEU A 37 -71.21 56.74 62.72
CA LEU A 37 -72.42 57.48 62.37
C LEU A 37 -72.50 58.79 63.16
N LEU A 38 -72.13 58.74 64.44
CA LEU A 38 -72.04 59.94 65.27
C LEU A 38 -70.94 60.87 64.76
N LEU A 39 -69.77 60.33 64.40
CA LEU A 39 -68.66 61.11 63.86
C LEU A 39 -69.04 61.82 62.56
N LEU A 40 -69.67 61.12 61.62
CA LEU A 40 -70.15 61.71 60.37
C LEU A 40 -71.19 62.81 60.63
N SER A 41 -72.08 62.63 61.60
CA SER A 41 -73.09 63.64 61.94
C SER A 41 -72.46 64.90 62.57
N ALA A 42 -71.43 64.72 63.42
CA ALA A 42 -70.70 65.81 64.05
C ALA A 42 -69.84 66.59 63.02
N LEU A 43 -69.15 65.89 62.10
CA LEU A 43 -68.37 66.51 61.03
C LEU A 43 -69.23 67.27 59.99
N GLN A 44 -70.53 66.97 59.89
CA GLN A 44 -71.48 67.67 59.00
C GLN A 44 -72.04 68.97 59.61
N LEU A 45 -71.73 69.28 60.86
CA LEU A 45 -72.21 70.49 61.50
C LEU A 45 -71.72 71.74 60.73
N PRO A 46 -72.64 72.63 60.30
CA PRO A 46 -72.30 73.75 59.43
C PRO A 46 -71.36 74.77 60.08
N CYS A 47 -71.22 74.75 61.41
CA CYS A 47 -70.27 75.60 62.14
C CYS A 47 -68.80 75.20 61.94
N LEU A 48 -68.48 73.94 61.64
CA LEU A 48 -67.09 73.48 61.40
C LEU A 48 -66.57 73.86 60.01
N ALA A 49 -67.44 74.22 59.06
CA ALA A 49 -67.09 74.66 57.71
C ALA A 49 -66.12 73.75 56.92
N LEU A 50 -66.12 72.44 57.23
CA LEU A 50 -65.26 71.45 56.59
C LEU A 50 -65.59 71.29 55.10
N ARG A 51 -64.55 71.23 54.26
CA ARG A 51 -64.64 71.11 52.81
C ARG A 51 -64.33 69.69 52.37
N GLY A 52 -65.11 69.21 51.40
CA GLY A 52 -64.86 67.93 50.74
C GLY A 52 -65.25 66.69 51.56
N LEU A 53 -66.08 66.86 52.59
CA LEU A 53 -66.64 65.74 53.35
C LEU A 53 -67.51 64.86 52.43
N ARG A 54 -67.25 63.55 52.41
CA ARG A 54 -68.00 62.55 51.65
C ARG A 54 -68.61 61.55 52.60
N THR A 55 -69.94 61.40 52.58
CA THR A 55 -70.67 60.45 53.43
C THR A 55 -70.14 59.02 53.32
N ASP A 56 -69.64 58.65 52.14
CA ASP A 56 -69.18 57.30 51.82
C ASP A 56 -67.76 56.99 52.36
N ASN A 57 -67.09 57.97 52.97
CA ASN A 57 -65.74 57.84 53.52
C ASN A 57 -65.73 57.81 55.06
N GLY A 58 -66.89 57.62 55.70
CA GLY A 58 -67.05 57.51 57.16
C GLY A 58 -65.98 56.69 57.89
N PRO A 59 -65.69 55.45 57.48
CA PRO A 59 -64.71 54.60 58.16
C PRO A 59 -63.28 55.16 58.05
N TRP A 60 -62.94 55.78 56.92
CA TRP A 60 -61.63 56.39 56.70
C TRP A 60 -61.44 57.65 57.53
N TYR A 61 -62.50 58.44 57.73
CA TYR A 61 -62.43 59.58 58.64
C TYR A 61 -62.28 59.13 60.08
N LEU A 62 -62.95 58.06 60.48
CA LEU A 62 -62.83 57.49 61.82
C LEU A 62 -61.39 57.01 62.08
N ASP A 63 -60.85 56.17 61.21
CA ASP A 63 -59.49 55.61 61.37
C ASP A 63 -58.41 56.70 61.33
N GLN A 64 -58.50 57.64 60.38
CA GLN A 64 -57.51 58.72 60.23
C GLN A 64 -57.56 59.70 61.39
N LEU A 65 -58.74 60.17 61.81
CA LEU A 65 -58.86 61.13 62.91
C LEU A 65 -58.54 60.49 64.28
N LEU A 66 -58.80 59.18 64.45
CA LEU A 66 -58.31 58.44 65.60
C LEU A 66 -56.79 58.34 65.62
N ALA A 67 -56.15 58.09 64.47
CA ALA A 67 -54.70 58.07 64.33
C ALA A 67 -54.08 59.45 64.60
N ASP A 68 -54.65 60.51 64.01
CA ASP A 68 -54.21 61.89 64.21
C ASP A 68 -54.34 62.31 65.69
N ARG A 69 -55.43 61.92 66.36
CA ARG A 69 -55.63 62.14 67.80
C ARG A 69 -54.60 61.37 68.64
N GLN A 70 -54.33 60.11 68.32
CA GLN A 70 -53.30 59.32 69.02
C GLN A 70 -51.90 59.90 68.80
N GLN A 71 -51.61 60.39 67.61
CA GLN A 71 -50.33 60.99 67.27
C GLN A 71 -50.14 62.35 67.98
N ARG A 72 -51.18 63.19 68.04
CA ARG A 72 -51.17 64.43 68.83
C ARG A 72 -50.95 64.16 70.32
N ALA A 73 -51.60 63.12 70.86
CA ALA A 73 -51.40 62.70 72.24
C ALA A 73 -49.96 62.21 72.53
N LEU A 74 -49.28 61.62 71.54
CA LEU A 74 -47.87 61.22 71.64
C LEU A 74 -46.91 62.42 71.55
N ASP A 75 -47.21 63.39 70.69
CA ASP A 75 -46.34 64.55 70.42
C ASP A 75 -46.47 65.65 71.50
N GLU A 76 -47.67 65.90 72.02
CA GLU A 76 -47.96 66.99 72.97
C GLU A 76 -48.19 66.51 74.42
N GLY A 77 -48.42 65.20 74.62
CA GLY A 77 -48.59 64.60 75.96
C GLY A 77 -49.94 64.90 76.63
N CYS A 78 -50.87 65.58 75.96
CA CYS A 78 -52.26 65.82 76.37
C CYS A 78 -53.24 65.23 75.35
N VAL A 79 -54.41 64.80 75.83
CA VAL A 79 -55.51 64.31 74.98
C VAL A 79 -56.50 65.46 74.80
N ASP A 80 -56.04 66.53 74.16
CA ASP A 80 -56.91 67.65 73.79
C ASP A 80 -57.61 67.34 72.45
N PRO A 81 -58.85 67.82 72.23
CA PRO A 81 -59.59 67.57 71.01
C PRO A 81 -58.93 68.25 69.80
N LEU A 82 -59.01 67.61 68.63
CA LEU A 82 -58.40 68.11 67.39
C LEU A 82 -58.97 69.49 67.00
N ASP A 83 -58.08 70.40 66.59
CA ASP A 83 -58.48 71.74 66.18
C ASP A 83 -59.17 71.72 64.81
N SER A 84 -59.95 72.76 64.49
CA SER A 84 -60.71 72.80 63.23
C SER A 84 -59.84 72.71 61.97
N GLU A 85 -58.59 73.17 62.01
CA GLU A 85 -57.64 73.04 60.89
C GLU A 85 -57.12 71.61 60.76
N GLU A 86 -56.80 70.95 61.88
CA GLU A 86 -56.36 69.55 61.92
C GLU A 86 -57.48 68.59 61.49
N LEU A 87 -58.72 68.85 61.89
CA LEU A 87 -59.89 68.11 61.40
C LEU A 87 -60.03 68.25 59.87
N GLN A 88 -59.74 69.43 59.33
CA GLN A 88 -59.76 69.64 57.87
C GLN A 88 -58.62 68.88 57.18
N GLU A 89 -57.41 68.88 57.76
CA GLU A 89 -56.26 68.13 57.25
C GLU A 89 -56.53 66.62 57.29
N GLY A 90 -56.98 66.07 58.43
CA GLY A 90 -57.36 64.67 58.57
C GLY A 90 -58.46 64.25 57.59
N VAL A 91 -59.49 65.07 57.37
CA VAL A 91 -60.50 64.84 56.33
C VAL A 91 -59.88 64.83 54.92
N THR A 92 -58.90 65.70 54.64
CA THR A 92 -58.22 65.68 53.33
C THR A 92 -57.33 64.45 53.15
N VAL A 93 -56.61 64.01 54.18
CA VAL A 93 -55.76 62.81 54.16
C VAL A 93 -56.62 61.56 54.00
N ALA A 94 -57.65 61.40 54.83
CA ALA A 94 -58.61 60.30 54.74
C ALA A 94 -59.30 60.24 53.37
N ASN A 95 -59.64 61.38 52.77
CA ASN A 95 -60.17 61.43 51.41
C ASN A 95 -59.16 60.97 50.36
N GLN A 96 -57.89 61.35 50.49
CA GLN A 96 -56.83 60.91 49.60
C GLN A 96 -56.58 59.40 49.77
N GLU A 97 -56.58 58.88 50.99
CA GLU A 97 -56.37 57.47 51.29
C GLU A 97 -57.54 56.61 50.80
N ALA A 98 -58.78 57.03 51.06
CA ALA A 98 -59.96 56.39 50.50
C ALA A 98 -59.91 56.37 48.95
N GLN A 99 -59.42 57.45 48.32
CA GLN A 99 -59.24 57.50 46.88
C GLN A 99 -58.12 56.57 46.40
N ARG A 100 -56.99 56.49 47.11
CA ARG A 100 -55.89 55.55 46.80
C ARG A 100 -56.34 54.10 46.94
N ALA A 101 -57.06 53.76 48.00
CA ALA A 101 -57.61 52.42 48.22
C ALA A 101 -58.62 52.04 47.13
N ARG A 102 -59.51 52.96 46.73
CA ARG A 102 -60.43 52.76 45.60
C ARG A 102 -59.68 52.56 44.28
N ASN A 103 -58.66 53.39 43.99
CA ASN A 103 -57.84 53.26 42.80
C ASN A 103 -57.09 51.92 42.78
N MET A 104 -56.51 51.51 43.92
CA MET A 104 -55.84 50.23 44.08
C MET A 104 -56.80 49.06 43.85
N HIS A 105 -58.01 49.12 44.41
CA HIS A 105 -59.01 48.07 44.21
C HIS A 105 -59.45 47.96 42.74
N VAL A 106 -59.69 49.10 42.06
CA VAL A 106 -59.99 49.14 40.63
C VAL A 106 -58.81 48.60 39.81
N ALA A 107 -57.57 48.92 40.18
CA ALA A 107 -56.39 48.43 39.51
C ALA A 107 -56.24 46.91 39.67
N VAL A 108 -56.45 46.34 40.87
CA VAL A 108 -56.45 44.89 41.11
C VAL A 108 -57.55 44.19 40.31
N GLN A 109 -58.75 44.78 40.25
CA GLN A 109 -59.85 44.27 39.42
C GLN A 109 -59.48 44.30 37.92
N SER A 110 -58.80 45.34 37.46
CA SER A 110 -58.34 45.45 36.08
C SER A 110 -57.29 44.38 35.72
N VAL A 111 -56.36 44.08 36.63
CA VAL A 111 -55.37 43.01 36.48
C VAL A 111 -56.08 41.64 36.42
N ASN A 112 -56.99 41.37 37.36
CA ASN A 112 -57.77 40.13 37.38
C ASN A 112 -58.64 39.96 36.13
N ALA A 113 -59.21 41.04 35.60
CA ALA A 113 -59.95 41.03 34.33
C ALA A 113 -59.02 40.76 33.13
N ALA A 114 -57.84 41.38 33.10
CA ALA A 114 -56.84 41.16 32.05
C ALA A 114 -56.31 39.72 32.04
N LEU A 115 -56.15 39.09 33.21
CA LEU A 115 -55.73 37.68 33.35
C LEU A 115 -56.77 36.67 32.82
N ARG A 116 -58.05 37.03 32.80
CA ARG A 116 -59.12 36.21 32.19
C ARG A 116 -59.11 36.31 30.66
N GLY A 117 -58.48 37.35 30.11
CA GLY A 117 -58.28 37.53 28.68
C GLY A 117 -57.17 36.66 28.11
N VAL A 118 -56.79 36.91 26.85
CA VAL A 118 -55.74 36.18 26.13
C VAL A 118 -54.53 37.06 25.83
N ASP A 119 -54.60 38.38 26.04
CA ASP A 119 -53.53 39.32 25.68
C ASP A 119 -52.55 39.57 26.84
N PRO A 120 -51.30 39.06 26.76
CA PRO A 120 -50.31 39.24 27.80
C PRO A 120 -49.83 40.69 27.94
N ARG A 121 -49.91 41.49 26.86
CA ARG A 121 -49.47 42.90 26.88
C ARG A 121 -50.41 43.75 27.69
N GLN A 122 -51.71 43.46 27.61
CA GLN A 122 -52.73 44.10 28.42
C GLN A 122 -52.50 43.82 29.91
N THR A 123 -52.16 42.58 30.27
CA THR A 123 -51.84 42.20 31.65
C THR A 123 -50.64 42.96 32.20
N VAL A 124 -49.53 43.05 31.46
CA VAL A 124 -48.38 43.84 31.92
C VAL A 124 -48.69 45.33 32.01
N SER A 125 -49.47 45.87 31.06
CA SER A 125 -49.89 47.28 31.14
C SER A 125 -50.69 47.56 32.41
N CYS A 126 -51.54 46.62 32.85
CA CYS A 126 -52.26 46.72 34.11
C CYS A 126 -51.33 46.60 35.32
N LEU A 127 -50.37 45.66 35.30
CA LEU A 127 -49.39 45.48 36.38
C LEU A 127 -48.44 46.67 36.56
N MET A 128 -48.19 47.45 35.50
CA MET A 128 -47.35 48.65 35.55
C MET A 128 -48.04 49.90 36.11
N THR A 129 -49.32 49.80 36.49
CA THR A 129 -50.07 50.94 37.05
C THR A 129 -49.49 51.30 38.42
N SER A 130 -49.14 52.58 38.61
CA SER A 130 -48.55 53.09 39.86
C SER A 130 -49.45 52.87 41.09
N ASP A 131 -50.76 52.74 40.88
CA ASP A 131 -51.76 52.56 41.93
C ASP A 131 -51.67 51.19 42.65
N LEU A 132 -50.96 50.20 42.08
CA LEU A 132 -50.83 48.85 42.63
C LEU A 132 -49.65 48.67 43.60
N GLN A 133 -48.69 49.62 43.60
CA GLN A 133 -47.47 49.57 44.41
C GLN A 133 -46.67 48.25 44.26
N LEU A 134 -46.65 47.68 43.06
CA LEU A 134 -45.95 46.42 42.78
C LEU A 134 -44.44 46.63 42.55
N PRO A 135 -43.63 45.57 42.70
CA PRO A 135 -42.21 45.56 42.30
C PRO A 135 -42.02 45.85 40.81
N GLU A 136 -40.78 46.11 40.38
CA GLU A 136 -40.48 46.42 38.98
C GLU A 136 -40.95 45.29 38.05
N VAL A 137 -41.84 45.63 37.11
CA VAL A 137 -42.40 44.72 36.11
C VAL A 137 -41.69 44.90 34.79
N PHE A 138 -41.35 43.79 34.13
CA PHE A 138 -40.57 43.83 32.89
C PHE A 138 -41.40 43.52 31.63
N PRO A 139 -41.53 44.45 30.65
CA PRO A 139 -42.36 44.25 29.45
C PRO A 139 -41.98 43.04 28.59
N PHE A 140 -40.69 42.68 28.55
CA PHE A 140 -40.23 41.54 27.76
C PHE A 140 -40.77 40.19 28.29
N ALA A 141 -41.14 40.12 29.56
CA ALA A 141 -41.66 38.92 30.22
C ALA A 141 -43.19 38.87 30.27
N ALA A 142 -43.88 39.63 29.41
CA ALA A 142 -45.34 39.72 29.43
C ALA A 142 -46.06 38.36 29.33
N ALA A 143 -45.57 37.48 28.46
CA ALA A 143 -46.12 36.12 28.32
C ALA A 143 -45.94 35.28 29.60
N LEU A 144 -44.83 35.47 30.33
CA LEU A 144 -44.53 34.77 31.58
C LEU A 144 -45.42 35.25 32.72
N TYR A 145 -45.55 36.58 32.90
CA TYR A 145 -46.47 37.13 33.91
C TYR A 145 -47.91 36.70 33.66
N HIS A 146 -48.41 36.83 32.43
CA HIS A 146 -49.79 36.48 32.11
C HIS A 146 -50.08 34.99 32.36
N ARG A 147 -49.19 34.09 31.91
CA ARG A 147 -49.39 32.65 32.05
C ARG A 147 -49.33 32.19 33.49
N GLU A 148 -48.30 32.58 34.24
CA GLU A 148 -48.09 32.11 35.61
C GLU A 148 -49.10 32.74 36.59
N LEU A 149 -49.42 34.02 36.46
CA LEU A 149 -50.47 34.65 37.27
C LEU A 149 -51.87 34.10 36.94
N GLN A 150 -52.15 33.76 35.68
CA GLN A 150 -53.41 33.09 35.32
C GLN A 150 -53.51 31.69 35.93
N LEU A 151 -52.40 30.96 36.06
CA LEU A 151 -52.37 29.67 36.76
C LEU A 151 -52.66 29.86 38.26
N LEU A 152 -52.06 30.85 38.91
CA LEU A 152 -52.33 31.19 40.31
C LEU A 152 -53.79 31.62 40.53
N GLN A 153 -54.34 32.45 39.64
CA GLN A 153 -55.75 32.88 39.70
C GLN A 153 -56.73 31.71 39.58
N ARG A 154 -56.38 30.65 38.84
CA ARG A 154 -57.21 29.43 38.74
C ARG A 154 -57.11 28.54 39.96
N GLN A 155 -56.04 28.67 40.75
CA GLN A 155 -55.82 27.88 41.96
C GLN A 155 -56.43 28.55 43.21
N THR A 156 -56.70 29.86 43.17
CA THR A 156 -57.41 30.53 44.27
C THR A 156 -58.91 30.18 44.26
N PRO A 157 -59.50 29.87 45.42
CA PRO A 157 -60.89 29.41 45.53
C PRO A 157 -61.91 30.48 45.10
N GLN A 158 -61.52 31.76 45.15
CA GLN A 158 -62.35 32.90 44.76
C GLN A 158 -62.18 33.31 43.28
N GLY A 159 -61.21 32.72 42.56
CA GLY A 159 -60.95 33.05 41.15
C GLY A 159 -60.44 34.49 40.93
N GLU A 160 -59.91 35.12 41.97
CA GLU A 160 -59.35 36.48 42.00
C GLU A 160 -58.08 36.47 42.84
N LEU A 161 -57.06 37.19 42.38
CA LEU A 161 -55.81 37.42 43.11
C LEU A 161 -55.90 38.72 43.90
N GLN A 162 -55.46 38.67 45.15
CA GLN A 162 -55.36 39.84 46.04
C GLN A 162 -54.06 40.61 45.79
N GLN A 163 -53.97 41.84 46.31
CA GLN A 163 -52.79 42.71 46.12
C GLN A 163 -51.51 42.11 46.73
N GLU A 164 -51.61 41.49 47.91
CA GLU A 164 -50.47 40.82 48.56
C GLU A 164 -49.97 39.61 47.74
N GLU A 165 -50.89 38.81 47.21
CA GLU A 165 -50.57 37.66 46.35
C GLU A 165 -49.93 38.12 45.03
N LEU A 166 -50.43 39.21 44.45
CA LEU A 166 -49.84 39.85 43.27
C LEU A 166 -48.44 40.39 43.56
N PHE A 167 -48.20 40.99 44.73
CA PHE A 167 -46.90 41.51 45.10
C PHE A 167 -45.85 40.40 45.13
N VAL A 168 -46.11 39.31 45.88
CA VAL A 168 -45.18 38.18 46.01
C VAL A 168 -44.98 37.47 44.66
N ALA A 169 -46.06 37.24 43.92
CA ALA A 169 -45.97 36.57 42.63
C ALA A 169 -45.19 37.40 41.60
N VAL A 170 -45.41 38.73 41.55
CA VAL A 170 -44.67 39.62 40.65
C VAL A 170 -43.20 39.68 41.05
N GLU A 171 -42.87 39.74 42.35
CA GLU A 171 -41.48 39.73 42.83
C GLU A 171 -40.72 38.47 42.36
N MET A 172 -41.34 37.29 42.55
CA MET A 172 -40.75 36.02 42.13
C MET A 172 -40.64 35.88 40.60
N LEU A 173 -41.69 36.27 39.87
CA LEU A 173 -41.69 36.20 38.40
C LEU A 173 -40.73 37.21 37.77
N SER A 174 -40.52 38.37 38.40
CA SER A 174 -39.51 39.35 38.02
C SER A 174 -38.09 38.79 38.19
N ALA A 175 -37.82 38.07 39.29
CA ALA A 175 -36.54 37.39 39.48
C ALA A 175 -36.31 36.29 38.42
N VAL A 176 -37.32 35.49 38.10
CA VAL A 176 -37.28 34.49 37.01
C VAL A 176 -37.05 35.14 35.65
N ALA A 177 -37.65 36.30 35.39
CA ALA A 177 -37.45 37.05 34.16
C ALA A 177 -35.99 37.56 34.02
N LEU A 178 -35.39 38.02 35.12
CA LEU A 178 -33.98 38.44 35.15
C LEU A 178 -33.02 37.27 34.94
N ILE A 179 -33.28 36.12 35.56
CA ILE A 179 -32.51 34.88 35.34
C ILE A 179 -32.55 34.47 33.87
N ASN A 180 -33.73 34.49 33.25
CA ASN A 180 -33.88 34.18 31.82
C ASN A 180 -33.13 35.17 30.92
N ARG A 181 -33.20 36.46 31.22
CA ARG A 181 -32.46 37.49 30.47
C ARG A 181 -30.95 37.31 30.60
N ALA A 182 -30.46 36.94 31.78
CA ALA A 182 -29.05 36.63 31.99
C ALA A 182 -28.59 35.38 31.23
N LEU A 183 -29.44 34.34 31.16
CA LEU A 183 -29.21 33.14 30.34
C LEU A 183 -29.16 33.48 28.85
N GLU A 184 -30.10 34.28 28.34
CA GLU A 184 -30.12 34.71 26.92
C GLU A 184 -28.92 35.58 26.55
N ALA A 185 -28.46 36.43 27.48
CA ALA A 185 -27.29 37.28 27.29
C ALA A 185 -25.96 36.53 27.42
N GLY A 186 -25.98 35.26 27.85
CA GLY A 186 -24.76 34.50 28.12
C GLY A 186 -23.96 35.01 29.32
N ASN A 187 -24.58 35.78 30.23
CA ASN A 187 -23.88 36.49 31.31
C ASN A 187 -23.96 35.72 32.64
N LEU A 188 -22.93 34.93 32.90
CA LEU A 188 -22.84 34.09 34.09
C LEU A 188 -22.87 34.89 35.41
N GLN A 189 -22.27 36.08 35.48
CA GLN A 189 -22.27 36.85 36.74
C GLN A 189 -23.64 37.39 37.11
N GLN A 190 -24.39 37.91 36.12
CA GLN A 190 -25.76 38.36 36.33
C GLN A 190 -26.71 37.19 36.61
N PHE A 191 -26.46 36.04 35.98
CA PHE A 191 -27.21 34.82 36.26
C PHE A 191 -26.99 34.37 37.71
N SER A 192 -25.74 34.25 38.15
CA SER A 192 -25.39 33.82 39.51
C SER A 192 -25.96 34.75 40.58
N SER A 193 -25.88 36.08 40.39
CA SER A 193 -26.45 37.01 41.36
C SER A 193 -27.99 36.95 41.43
N SER A 194 -28.64 36.71 40.29
CA SER A 194 -30.11 36.61 40.22
C SER A 194 -30.61 35.26 40.75
N LEU A 195 -29.85 34.17 40.53
CA LEU A 195 -30.20 32.82 41.01
C LEU A 195 -30.07 32.68 42.53
N VAL A 196 -29.05 33.32 43.12
CA VAL A 196 -28.81 33.32 44.57
C VAL A 196 -29.70 34.33 45.31
N SER A 197 -30.38 35.22 44.59
CA SER A 197 -31.25 36.22 45.22
C SER A 197 -32.44 35.55 45.94
N PRO A 198 -32.78 35.96 47.17
CA PRO A 198 -33.89 35.39 47.92
C PRO A 198 -35.25 35.64 47.24
N SER A 199 -35.35 36.67 46.39
CA SER A 199 -36.55 36.98 45.59
C SER A 199 -36.85 35.94 44.51
N ALA A 200 -35.87 35.12 44.08
CA ALA A 200 -36.12 34.03 43.13
C ALA A 200 -36.86 32.83 43.75
N GLY A 201 -36.79 32.68 45.09
CA GLY A 201 -37.47 31.61 45.83
C GLY A 201 -37.08 30.19 45.41
N LEU A 202 -35.90 29.98 44.82
CA LEU A 202 -35.41 28.67 44.39
C LEU A 202 -34.79 27.90 45.56
N SER A 203 -35.04 26.59 45.65
CA SER A 203 -34.50 25.73 46.71
C SER A 203 -33.22 24.99 46.27
N ASP A 204 -32.38 24.60 47.23
CA ASP A 204 -31.19 23.77 47.04
C ASP A 204 -30.13 24.33 46.07
N VAL A 205 -29.98 25.65 45.99
CA VAL A 205 -28.95 26.29 45.16
C VAL A 205 -27.57 26.20 45.84
N ASP A 206 -26.66 25.42 45.28
CA ASP A 206 -25.27 25.34 45.73
C ASP A 206 -24.37 26.35 44.99
N HIS A 207 -23.67 27.19 45.74
CA HIS A 207 -22.75 28.19 45.18
C HIS A 207 -21.58 27.56 44.39
N THR A 208 -21.22 26.31 44.66
CA THR A 208 -20.13 25.60 43.97
C THR A 208 -20.54 25.08 42.59
N LEU A 209 -21.84 24.94 42.31
CA LEU A 209 -22.38 24.36 41.08
C LEU A 209 -22.95 25.41 40.11
N LEU A 210 -22.79 26.70 40.39
CA LEU A 210 -23.35 27.82 39.60
C LEU A 210 -23.01 27.74 38.11
N ASP A 211 -21.77 27.38 37.77
CA ASP A 211 -21.34 27.19 36.37
C ASP A 211 -22.09 26.03 35.70
N ARG A 212 -22.28 24.91 36.41
CA ARG A 212 -23.00 23.72 35.90
C ARG A 212 -24.49 23.99 35.78
N TYR A 213 -25.09 24.76 36.69
CA TYR A 213 -26.48 25.20 36.56
C TYR A 213 -26.67 26.07 35.33
N PHE A 214 -25.76 27.01 35.08
CA PHE A 214 -25.81 27.88 33.92
C PHE A 214 -25.76 27.07 32.61
N GLU A 215 -24.78 26.16 32.46
CA GLU A 215 -24.66 25.32 31.27
C GLU A 215 -25.90 24.44 31.03
N SER A 216 -26.41 23.78 32.08
CA SER A 216 -27.61 22.95 31.99
C SER A 216 -28.85 23.75 31.59
N LEU A 217 -29.07 24.91 32.22
CA LEU A 217 -30.24 25.74 31.96
C LEU A 217 -30.18 26.46 30.61
N VAL A 218 -28.98 26.73 30.07
CA VAL A 218 -28.82 27.18 28.67
C VAL A 218 -29.31 26.11 27.71
N VAL A 219 -29.00 24.83 27.95
CA VAL A 219 -29.49 23.72 27.12
C VAL A 219 -31.02 23.60 27.22
N VAL A 220 -31.59 23.69 28.42
CA VAL A 220 -33.05 23.67 28.63
C VAL A 220 -33.73 24.86 27.91
N LYS A 221 -33.13 26.06 27.98
CA LYS A 221 -33.61 27.25 27.24
C LYS A 221 -33.56 27.05 25.72
N GLN A 222 -32.51 26.43 25.19
CA GLN A 222 -32.41 26.14 23.76
C GLN A 222 -33.51 25.18 23.27
N GLN A 223 -33.92 24.21 24.10
CA GLN A 223 -35.00 23.28 23.77
C GLN A 223 -36.37 23.95 23.72
N ILE A 224 -36.60 24.94 24.60
CA ILE A 224 -37.86 25.70 24.68
C ILE A 224 -37.91 26.83 23.64
N GLY A 225 -36.77 27.30 23.15
CA GLY A 225 -36.66 28.24 22.04
C GLY A 225 -36.83 29.70 22.48
N ARG A 226 -37.83 30.38 21.91
CA ARG A 226 -38.06 31.82 22.15
C ARG A 226 -38.81 32.13 23.45
N ASP A 227 -39.46 31.14 24.06
CA ASP A 227 -40.22 31.36 25.30
C ASP A 227 -39.30 31.36 26.52
N LEU A 228 -39.66 32.13 27.56
CA LEU A 228 -38.92 32.19 28.82
C LEU A 228 -39.17 30.91 29.65
N LEU A 229 -38.14 30.47 30.38
CA LEU A 229 -38.25 29.38 31.36
C LEU A 229 -39.18 29.78 32.49
N THR A 230 -40.05 28.85 32.90
CA THR A 230 -40.88 29.00 34.09
C THR A 230 -40.09 28.68 35.36
N TRP A 231 -40.62 29.07 36.52
CA TRP A 231 -39.99 28.77 37.81
C TRP A 231 -39.75 27.26 38.01
N ASN A 232 -40.74 26.43 37.66
CA ASN A 232 -40.63 24.97 37.77
C ASN A 232 -39.48 24.40 36.91
N GLN A 233 -39.29 24.93 35.71
CA GLN A 233 -38.22 24.48 34.80
C GLN A 233 -36.84 24.88 35.31
N LEU A 234 -36.71 26.06 35.93
CA LEU A 234 -35.48 26.47 36.59
C LEU A 234 -35.16 25.55 37.78
N GLN A 235 -36.16 25.25 38.62
CA GLN A 235 -35.99 24.36 39.77
C GLN A 235 -35.68 22.92 39.35
N GLU A 236 -36.34 22.39 38.32
CA GLU A 236 -36.03 21.06 37.76
C GLU A 236 -34.59 21.00 37.21
N GLY A 237 -34.13 22.05 36.52
CA GLY A 237 -32.76 22.13 36.03
C GLY A 237 -31.72 22.14 37.16
N ILE A 238 -31.98 22.87 38.24
CA ILE A 238 -31.14 22.88 39.46
C ILE A 238 -31.13 21.50 40.11
N ASN A 239 -32.31 20.93 40.36
CA ASN A 239 -32.45 19.61 40.97
C ASN A 239 -31.75 18.53 40.14
N SER A 240 -31.84 18.59 38.81
CA SER A 240 -31.14 17.67 37.92
C SER A 240 -29.62 17.76 38.06
N VAL A 241 -29.06 18.97 38.15
CA VAL A 241 -27.61 19.17 38.33
C VAL A 241 -27.17 18.72 39.72
N ASN A 242 -27.97 18.99 40.75
CA ASN A 242 -27.70 18.52 42.12
C ASN A 242 -27.71 17.00 42.22
N ASN A 243 -28.72 16.35 41.66
CA ASN A 243 -28.80 14.90 41.61
C ASN A 243 -27.61 14.32 40.84
N SER A 244 -27.26 14.89 39.68
CA SER A 244 -26.08 14.48 38.92
C SER A 244 -24.78 14.63 39.71
N ALA A 245 -24.58 15.73 40.43
CA ALA A 245 -23.39 15.96 41.25
C ALA A 245 -23.34 15.00 42.44
N GLN A 246 -24.48 14.70 43.05
CA GLN A 246 -24.60 13.74 44.14
C GLN A 246 -24.32 12.31 43.67
N ASP A 247 -24.83 11.91 42.50
CA ASP A 247 -24.56 10.61 41.89
C ASP A 247 -23.06 10.45 41.56
N GLU A 248 -22.42 11.48 41.01
CA GLU A 248 -20.98 11.52 40.77
C GLU A 248 -20.19 11.36 42.09
N HIS A 249 -20.61 12.02 43.16
CA HIS A 249 -19.97 11.90 44.46
C HIS A 249 -20.12 10.49 45.04
N GLN A 250 -21.32 9.92 45.01
CA GLN A 250 -21.56 8.55 45.46
C GLN A 250 -20.78 7.52 44.64
N GLN A 251 -20.58 7.77 43.34
CA GLN A 251 -19.77 6.93 42.48
C GLN A 251 -18.28 6.99 42.82
N LEU A 252 -17.75 8.17 43.15
CA LEU A 252 -16.38 8.31 43.65
C LEU A 252 -16.18 7.55 44.97
N VAL A 253 -17.14 7.62 45.89
CA VAL A 253 -17.10 6.88 47.16
C VAL A 253 -17.10 5.37 46.90
N ALA A 254 -17.95 4.88 46.00
CA ALA A 254 -18.00 3.46 45.63
C ALA A 254 -16.68 2.97 45.01
N VAL A 255 -16.08 3.76 44.10
CA VAL A 255 -14.75 3.47 43.53
C VAL A 255 -13.66 3.46 44.61
N GLY A 256 -13.72 4.37 45.59
CA GLY A 256 -12.83 4.38 46.75
C GLY A 256 -12.92 3.09 47.57
N LEU A 257 -14.13 2.65 47.91
CA LEU A 257 -14.38 1.39 48.65
C LEU A 257 -13.86 0.16 47.90
N ILE A 258 -14.01 0.13 46.57
CA ILE A 258 -13.46 -0.94 45.73
C ILE A 258 -11.93 -0.96 45.82
N ASN A 259 -11.27 0.19 45.69
CA ASN A 259 -9.82 0.28 45.80
C ASN A 259 -9.33 -0.12 47.21
N GLU A 260 -10.05 0.26 48.26
CA GLU A 260 -9.76 -0.15 49.65
C GLU A 260 -9.84 -1.66 49.83
N ALA A 261 -10.88 -2.31 49.29
CA ALA A 261 -11.02 -3.76 49.30
C ALA A 261 -9.87 -4.46 48.54
N LEU A 262 -9.43 -3.89 47.40
CA LEU A 262 -8.28 -4.37 46.64
C LEU A 262 -6.94 -4.18 47.39
N ILE A 263 -6.78 -3.11 48.18
CA ILE A 263 -5.61 -2.92 49.06
C ILE A 263 -5.56 -4.04 50.09
N ARG A 264 -6.69 -4.32 50.74
CA ARG A 264 -6.81 -5.31 51.82
C ARG A 264 -6.77 -6.75 51.33
N GLY A 265 -7.05 -6.98 50.05
CA GLY A 265 -7.16 -8.33 49.49
C GLY A 265 -8.44 -9.05 49.94
N ASP A 266 -9.48 -8.32 50.36
CA ASP A 266 -10.71 -8.88 50.92
C ASP A 266 -11.76 -9.10 49.81
N SER A 267 -12.08 -10.36 49.56
CA SER A 267 -13.06 -10.77 48.55
C SER A 267 -14.50 -10.38 48.91
N GLN A 268 -14.88 -10.39 50.18
CA GLN A 268 -16.25 -10.08 50.60
C GLN A 268 -16.51 -8.57 50.55
N GLN A 269 -15.56 -7.77 51.02
CA GLN A 269 -15.63 -6.31 50.91
C GLN A 269 -15.62 -5.85 49.45
N LEU A 270 -14.86 -6.54 48.58
CA LEU A 270 -14.86 -6.25 47.15
C LEU A 270 -16.22 -6.53 46.52
N LEU A 271 -16.85 -7.66 46.86
CA LEU A 271 -18.17 -8.01 46.33
C LEU A 271 -19.24 -7.01 46.80
N SER A 272 -19.23 -6.64 48.10
CA SER A 272 -20.21 -5.67 48.61
C SER A 272 -20.06 -4.30 47.96
N ALA A 273 -18.81 -3.84 47.74
CA ALA A 273 -18.55 -2.57 47.08
C ALA A 273 -18.92 -2.58 45.58
N LEU A 274 -18.71 -3.70 44.87
CA LEU A 274 -19.11 -3.85 43.47
C LEU A 274 -20.63 -3.91 43.27
N LEU A 275 -21.37 -4.47 44.24
CA LEU A 275 -22.84 -4.58 44.19
C LEU A 275 -23.58 -3.28 44.56
N LEU A 276 -22.88 -2.24 45.02
CA LEU A 276 -23.50 -0.94 45.29
C LEU A 276 -24.11 -0.36 44.00
N PRO A 277 -25.36 0.15 44.00
CA PRO A 277 -25.96 0.79 42.83
C PRO A 277 -25.13 1.96 42.29
N SER A 278 -24.46 2.69 43.19
CA SER A 278 -23.57 3.80 42.88
C SER A 278 -22.23 3.38 42.27
N SER A 279 -21.89 2.08 42.27
CA SER A 279 -20.63 1.61 41.68
C SER A 279 -20.59 1.79 40.15
N GLY A 280 -21.75 1.83 39.50
CA GLY A 280 -21.86 1.89 38.04
C GLY A 280 -21.31 0.65 37.34
N VAL A 281 -21.06 -0.46 38.05
CA VAL A 281 -20.52 -1.70 37.47
C VAL A 281 -21.66 -2.68 37.21
N GLU A 282 -21.91 -2.97 35.94
CA GLU A 282 -22.95 -3.92 35.52
C GLU A 282 -22.42 -5.37 35.50
N GLU A 283 -23.33 -6.35 35.55
CA GLU A 283 -23.05 -7.79 35.41
C GLU A 283 -22.14 -8.42 36.47
N VAL A 284 -22.16 -7.94 37.72
CA VAL A 284 -21.35 -8.50 38.80
C VAL A 284 -21.87 -9.89 39.22
N LEU A 285 -21.14 -10.94 38.85
CA LEU A 285 -21.40 -12.33 39.26
C LEU A 285 -20.65 -12.71 40.56
N PRO A 286 -21.33 -13.08 41.66
CA PRO A 286 -20.68 -13.46 42.92
C PRO A 286 -19.71 -14.64 42.81
N ALA A 287 -19.98 -15.60 41.91
CA ALA A 287 -19.10 -16.75 41.67
C ALA A 287 -17.70 -16.37 41.13
N ASN A 288 -17.56 -15.17 40.57
CA ASN A 288 -16.31 -14.68 39.99
C ASN A 288 -15.54 -13.73 40.92
N THR A 289 -15.96 -13.56 42.19
CA THR A 289 -15.37 -12.61 43.14
C THR A 289 -13.84 -12.76 43.25
N CYS A 290 -13.34 -13.98 43.41
CA CYS A 290 -11.90 -14.23 43.50
C CYS A 290 -11.18 -13.96 42.17
N ARG A 291 -11.90 -14.02 41.04
CA ARG A 291 -11.35 -13.63 39.75
C ARG A 291 -11.28 -12.12 39.59
N TYR A 292 -12.30 -11.38 40.04
CA TYR A 292 -12.28 -9.91 40.10
C TYR A 292 -11.10 -9.44 40.95
N LEU A 293 -10.96 -9.97 42.17
CA LEU A 293 -9.90 -9.60 43.09
C LEU A 293 -8.50 -9.78 42.46
N ASN A 294 -8.26 -10.93 41.82
CA ASN A 294 -6.99 -11.22 41.18
C ASN A 294 -6.69 -10.31 39.98
N LEU A 295 -7.67 -10.08 39.09
CA LEU A 295 -7.45 -9.27 37.89
C LEU A 295 -7.35 -7.78 38.20
N LEU A 296 -8.21 -7.27 39.08
CA LEU A 296 -8.17 -5.87 39.50
C LEU A 296 -6.90 -5.57 40.33
N SER A 297 -6.50 -6.47 41.24
CA SER A 297 -5.22 -6.32 41.95
C SER A 297 -4.01 -6.26 40.99
N ARG A 298 -4.00 -7.11 39.96
CA ARG A 298 -2.96 -7.08 38.91
C ARG A 298 -3.03 -5.81 38.07
N ALA A 299 -4.23 -5.37 37.68
CA ALA A 299 -4.42 -4.14 36.91
C ALA A 299 -3.89 -2.93 37.69
N ARG A 300 -4.15 -2.88 39.00
CA ARG A 300 -3.65 -1.83 39.88
C ARG A 300 -2.13 -1.86 40.02
N GLN A 301 -1.54 -3.04 40.25
CA GLN A 301 -0.09 -3.20 40.31
C GLN A 301 0.59 -2.76 39.00
N HIS A 302 0.01 -3.13 37.85
CA HIS A 302 0.49 -2.70 36.55
C HIS A 302 0.38 -1.17 36.39
N LYS A 303 -0.74 -0.58 36.80
CA LYS A 303 -0.95 0.87 36.76
C LYS A 303 0.06 1.61 37.64
N ALA A 304 0.31 1.13 38.86
CA ALA A 304 1.32 1.65 39.78
C ALA A 304 2.74 1.57 39.21
N GLN A 305 3.08 0.49 38.49
CA GLN A 305 4.37 0.34 37.82
C GLN A 305 4.54 1.34 36.66
N VAL A 306 3.49 1.53 35.85
CA VAL A 306 3.51 2.45 34.71
C VAL A 306 3.55 3.91 35.16
N SER A 307 2.76 4.27 36.18
CA SER A 307 2.73 5.63 36.73
C SER A 307 3.91 5.94 37.66
N ARG A 308 4.65 4.92 38.11
CA ARG A 308 5.67 5.00 39.18
C ARG A 308 5.12 5.55 40.50
N ASP A 309 3.83 5.37 40.73
CA ASP A 309 3.14 5.78 41.96
C ASP A 309 2.60 4.54 42.68
N PRO A 310 3.12 4.19 43.88
CA PRO A 310 2.63 3.06 44.65
C PRO A 310 1.18 3.26 45.15
N GLY A 311 0.69 4.50 45.19
CA GLY A 311 -0.68 4.85 45.56
C GLY A 311 -1.68 4.83 44.40
N ALA A 312 -1.30 4.38 43.20
CA ALA A 312 -2.16 4.45 42.03
C ALA A 312 -3.47 3.65 42.21
N GLU A 313 -4.60 4.36 42.14
CA GLU A 313 -5.95 3.80 42.22
C GLU A 313 -6.50 3.43 40.84
N LEU A 314 -7.42 2.48 40.81
CA LEU A 314 -8.21 2.15 39.62
C LEU A 314 -9.41 3.08 39.52
N TRP A 315 -9.65 3.63 38.32
CA TRP A 315 -10.84 4.42 38.05
C TRP A 315 -11.99 3.52 37.61
N LEU A 316 -13.22 4.06 37.58
CA LEU A 316 -14.42 3.32 37.18
C LEU A 316 -14.24 2.52 35.88
N ALA A 317 -13.67 3.13 34.85
CA ALA A 317 -13.45 2.48 33.56
C ALA A 317 -12.50 1.26 33.67
N ASP A 318 -11.46 1.36 34.50
CA ASP A 318 -10.53 0.26 34.76
C ASP A 318 -11.24 -0.89 35.49
N ILE A 319 -12.12 -0.55 36.43
CA ILE A 319 -12.88 -1.51 37.24
C ILE A 319 -13.91 -2.24 36.38
N GLN A 320 -14.70 -1.51 35.59
CA GLN A 320 -15.67 -2.06 34.65
C GLN A 320 -14.98 -2.98 33.63
N GLU A 321 -13.84 -2.56 33.08
CA GLU A 321 -13.02 -3.39 32.19
C GLU A 321 -12.52 -4.65 32.88
N GLY A 322 -12.04 -4.55 34.12
CA GLY A 322 -11.58 -5.68 34.91
C GLY A 322 -12.69 -6.70 35.19
N VAL A 323 -13.88 -6.25 35.59
CA VAL A 323 -15.05 -7.10 35.87
C VAL A 323 -15.54 -7.78 34.59
N ARG A 324 -15.70 -7.02 33.50
CA ARG A 324 -16.13 -7.58 32.21
C ARG A 324 -15.12 -8.60 31.67
N ARG A 325 -13.81 -8.33 31.77
CA ARG A 325 -12.76 -9.30 31.40
C ARG A 325 -12.83 -10.55 32.26
N ALA A 326 -13.04 -10.42 33.57
CA ALA A 326 -13.18 -11.56 34.47
C ALA A 326 -14.38 -12.43 34.10
N ASN A 327 -15.53 -11.82 33.80
CA ASN A 327 -16.73 -12.52 33.36
C ASN A 327 -16.51 -13.26 32.03
N GLN A 328 -15.94 -12.58 31.03
CA GLN A 328 -15.62 -13.20 29.75
C GLN A 328 -14.63 -14.36 29.90
N GLN A 329 -13.60 -14.21 30.74
CA GLN A 329 -12.65 -15.28 31.00
C GLN A 329 -13.30 -16.47 31.72
N SER A 330 -14.22 -16.22 32.65
CA SER A 330 -14.97 -17.27 33.35
C SER A 330 -15.88 -18.04 32.40
N GLN A 331 -16.59 -17.33 31.51
CA GLN A 331 -17.41 -17.95 30.47
C GLN A 331 -16.56 -18.77 29.48
N ARG A 332 -15.39 -18.25 29.06
CA ARG A 332 -14.46 -18.98 28.18
C ARG A 332 -13.90 -20.22 28.86
N ALA A 333 -13.50 -20.11 30.14
CA ALA A 333 -13.00 -21.24 30.92
C ALA A 333 -14.06 -22.33 31.07
N LEU A 334 -15.31 -21.95 31.36
CA LEU A 334 -16.43 -22.89 31.43
C LEU A 334 -16.69 -23.58 30.09
N LYS A 335 -16.78 -22.81 28.99
CA LYS A 335 -16.96 -23.35 27.63
C LYS A 335 -15.82 -24.30 27.21
N LEU A 336 -14.58 -23.97 27.54
CA LEU A 336 -13.43 -24.83 27.33
C LEU A 336 -13.57 -26.14 28.12
N CYS A 337 -13.93 -26.07 29.41
CA CYS A 337 -14.11 -27.26 30.24
C CYS A 337 -15.25 -28.16 29.72
N LEU A 338 -16.37 -27.56 29.34
CA LEU A 338 -17.51 -28.26 28.75
C LEU A 338 -17.15 -28.95 27.44
N SER A 339 -16.44 -28.27 26.56
CA SER A 339 -16.03 -28.83 25.26
C SER A 339 -15.00 -29.95 25.45
N VAL A 340 -14.00 -29.80 26.33
CA VAL A 340 -13.04 -30.87 26.67
C VAL A 340 -13.74 -32.05 27.36
N ALA A 341 -14.72 -31.80 28.23
CA ALA A 341 -15.53 -32.85 28.84
C ALA A 341 -16.37 -33.60 27.79
N ALA A 342 -16.95 -32.87 26.83
CA ALA A 342 -17.64 -33.47 25.69
C ALA A 342 -16.68 -34.30 24.81
N VAL A 343 -15.41 -33.88 24.64
CA VAL A 343 -14.41 -34.69 23.89
C VAL A 343 -14.19 -36.00 24.64
N ASN A 344 -13.93 -35.93 25.95
CA ASN A 344 -13.72 -37.11 26.78
C ASN A 344 -14.91 -38.06 26.74
N GLN A 345 -16.14 -37.52 26.74
CA GLN A 345 -17.37 -38.31 26.61
C GLN A 345 -17.52 -38.95 25.22
N ALA A 346 -17.30 -38.19 24.15
CA ALA A 346 -17.37 -38.71 22.77
C ALA A 346 -16.31 -39.81 22.52
N VAL A 347 -15.10 -39.64 23.07
CA VAL A 347 -14.04 -40.65 23.00
C VAL A 347 -14.43 -41.93 23.75
N LYS A 348 -15.12 -41.82 24.90
CA LYS A 348 -15.65 -42.98 25.66
C LYS A 348 -16.76 -43.71 24.89
N GLU A 349 -17.65 -42.97 24.22
CA GLU A 349 -18.73 -43.54 23.39
C GLU A 349 -18.21 -44.23 22.11
N ASN A 350 -16.93 -44.04 21.79
CA ASN A 350 -16.21 -44.68 20.70
C ASN A 350 -16.80 -44.43 19.30
N ARG A 351 -17.36 -43.23 19.08
CA ARG A 351 -17.98 -42.82 17.82
C ARG A 351 -17.12 -41.76 17.12
N VAL A 352 -16.39 -42.17 16.09
CA VAL A 352 -15.42 -41.34 15.35
C VAL A 352 -15.99 -39.98 14.89
N ASN A 353 -17.18 -39.98 14.30
CA ASN A 353 -17.80 -38.75 13.77
C ASN A 353 -18.19 -37.78 14.88
N GLN A 354 -18.62 -38.30 16.04
CA GLN A 354 -18.96 -37.48 17.19
C GLN A 354 -17.68 -36.90 17.82
N THR A 355 -16.63 -37.71 17.96
CA THR A 355 -15.34 -37.23 18.45
C THR A 355 -14.77 -36.14 17.56
N LEU A 356 -14.81 -36.29 16.24
CA LEU A 356 -14.39 -35.23 15.32
C LEU A 356 -15.24 -33.96 15.47
N ARG A 357 -16.56 -34.09 15.61
CA ARG A 357 -17.45 -32.94 15.80
C ARG A 357 -17.09 -32.16 17.07
N VAL A 358 -16.77 -32.85 18.16
CA VAL A 358 -16.40 -32.18 19.41
C VAL A 358 -14.96 -31.63 19.35
N LEU A 359 -14.02 -32.33 18.71
CA LEU A 359 -12.65 -31.84 18.48
C LEU A 359 -12.62 -30.60 17.56
N SER A 360 -13.59 -30.45 16.67
CA SER A 360 -13.72 -29.29 15.78
C SER A 360 -14.45 -28.09 16.42
N LEU A 361 -14.90 -28.20 17.67
CA LEU A 361 -15.48 -27.07 18.38
C LEU A 361 -14.43 -25.98 18.58
N PRO A 362 -14.75 -24.71 18.25
CA PRO A 362 -13.80 -23.60 18.39
C PRO A 362 -13.37 -23.38 19.84
N GLU A 363 -14.22 -23.75 20.81
CA GLU A 363 -13.96 -23.61 22.24
C GLU A 363 -12.83 -24.49 22.78
N VAL A 364 -12.48 -25.59 22.08
CA VAL A 364 -11.35 -26.46 22.48
C VAL A 364 -10.00 -25.87 22.04
N GLU A 365 -10.03 -24.96 21.05
CA GLU A 365 -8.87 -24.25 20.51
C GLU A 365 -7.74 -25.20 20.05
N LEU A 366 -8.08 -26.29 19.36
CA LEU A 366 -7.09 -27.23 18.85
C LEU A 366 -6.45 -26.73 17.55
N GLN A 367 -5.13 -26.93 17.42
CA GLN A 367 -4.36 -26.62 16.22
C GLN A 367 -4.17 -27.88 15.37
N GLU A 368 -4.10 -27.71 14.05
CA GLU A 368 -3.75 -28.77 13.09
C GLU A 368 -4.74 -29.94 13.03
N LEU A 369 -6.04 -29.70 13.23
CA LEU A 369 -7.05 -30.75 13.09
C LEU A 369 -7.29 -31.10 11.60
N ILE A 370 -7.04 -32.36 11.22
CA ILE A 370 -7.26 -32.88 9.86
C ILE A 370 -8.43 -33.86 9.90
N SER A 371 -9.49 -33.58 9.14
CA SER A 371 -10.71 -34.40 9.18
C SER A 371 -10.50 -35.85 8.75
N GLU A 372 -9.58 -36.09 7.83
CA GLU A 372 -9.21 -37.44 7.35
C GLU A 372 -8.57 -38.31 8.45
N CYS A 373 -8.02 -37.71 9.49
CA CYS A 373 -7.38 -38.39 10.62
C CYS A 373 -8.36 -38.75 11.76
N ALA A 374 -9.66 -38.52 11.59
CA ALA A 374 -10.67 -38.71 12.63
C ALA A 374 -10.59 -40.05 13.36
N ALA A 375 -10.46 -41.15 12.60
CA ALA A 375 -10.38 -42.50 13.15
C ALA A 375 -9.11 -42.71 13.99
N GLU A 376 -7.99 -42.13 13.57
CA GLU A 376 -6.71 -42.23 14.28
C GLU A 376 -6.69 -41.37 15.56
N TYR A 377 -7.29 -40.17 15.53
CA TYR A 377 -7.50 -39.37 16.74
C TYR A 377 -8.33 -40.14 17.76
N GLN A 378 -9.48 -40.67 17.32
CA GLN A 378 -10.37 -41.47 18.17
C GLN A 378 -9.61 -42.66 18.78
N ARG A 379 -8.89 -43.42 17.97
CA ARG A 379 -8.12 -44.59 18.42
C ARG A 379 -7.06 -44.23 19.46
N LYS A 380 -6.25 -43.20 19.22
CA LYS A 380 -5.20 -42.79 20.17
C LYS A 380 -5.76 -42.23 21.47
N LEU A 381 -6.77 -41.35 21.40
CA LEU A 381 -7.41 -40.79 22.59
C LEU A 381 -8.09 -41.89 23.41
N HIS A 382 -8.79 -42.82 22.77
CA HIS A 382 -9.45 -43.94 23.44
C HIS A 382 -8.43 -44.85 24.14
N ASN A 383 -7.30 -45.15 23.49
CA ASN A 383 -6.21 -45.91 24.11
C ASN A 383 -5.61 -45.21 25.33
N LEU A 384 -5.50 -43.88 25.33
CA LEU A 384 -5.05 -43.12 26.50
C LEU A 384 -6.02 -43.25 27.67
N ILE A 385 -7.33 -43.13 27.42
CA ILE A 385 -8.37 -43.32 28.46
C ILE A 385 -8.29 -44.75 29.02
N ILE A 386 -8.27 -45.76 28.14
CA ILE A 386 -8.20 -47.17 28.56
C ILE A 386 -6.96 -47.43 29.42
N HIS A 387 -5.79 -46.96 28.98
CA HIS A 387 -4.55 -47.16 29.73
C HIS A 387 -4.59 -46.50 31.12
N ARG A 388 -5.25 -45.36 31.27
CA ARG A 388 -5.46 -44.71 32.58
C ARG A 388 -6.42 -45.49 33.46
N ILE A 389 -7.52 -46.00 32.91
CA ILE A 389 -8.46 -46.85 33.65
C ILE A 389 -7.74 -48.10 34.22
N HIS A 390 -6.84 -48.71 33.44
CA HIS A 390 -6.05 -49.86 33.92
C HIS A 390 -5.06 -49.52 35.04
N ARG A 391 -4.57 -48.26 35.13
CA ARG A 391 -3.71 -47.79 36.23
C ARG A 391 -4.50 -47.49 37.52
N GLY A 392 -5.83 -47.55 37.47
CA GLY A 392 -6.75 -47.32 38.58
C GLY A 392 -7.49 -45.99 38.44
N ASP A 393 -8.82 -46.05 38.38
CA ASP A 393 -9.70 -44.87 38.33
C ASP A 393 -10.04 -44.39 39.75
N ASN A 394 -9.71 -43.14 40.07
CA ASN A 394 -10.00 -42.55 41.37
C ASN A 394 -11.45 -42.04 41.51
N ARG A 395 -12.26 -42.13 40.44
CA ARG A 395 -13.68 -41.75 40.37
C ARG A 395 -13.99 -40.32 40.85
N SER A 396 -13.00 -39.43 40.85
CA SER A 396 -13.23 -38.06 41.28
C SER A 396 -14.08 -37.32 40.22
N PRO A 397 -15.13 -36.58 40.62
CA PRO A 397 -15.90 -35.76 39.69
C PRO A 397 -15.21 -34.43 39.34
N TRP A 398 -14.05 -34.14 39.93
CA TRP A 398 -13.38 -32.85 39.80
C TRP A 398 -12.20 -32.88 38.83
N VAL A 399 -12.13 -31.86 37.98
CA VAL A 399 -11.02 -31.62 37.05
C VAL A 399 -10.43 -30.25 37.32
N ARG A 400 -9.12 -30.12 37.11
CA ARG A 400 -8.41 -28.84 37.20
C ARG A 400 -7.84 -28.52 35.83
N VAL A 401 -8.33 -27.46 35.21
CA VAL A 401 -7.87 -27.00 33.91
C VAL A 401 -6.96 -25.80 34.09
N ARG A 402 -5.81 -25.82 33.43
CA ARG A 402 -4.89 -24.66 33.37
C ARG A 402 -5.22 -23.82 32.14
N LEU A 403 -5.46 -22.53 32.35
CA LEU A 403 -5.72 -21.56 31.29
C LEU A 403 -4.41 -20.96 30.74
N SER A 404 -4.50 -20.23 29.64
CA SER A 404 -3.35 -19.62 28.94
C SER A 404 -2.57 -18.61 29.80
N ASP A 405 -3.22 -18.00 30.78
CA ASP A 405 -2.64 -17.03 31.71
C ASP A 405 -1.99 -17.68 32.94
N GLY A 406 -1.92 -19.02 32.96
CA GLY A 406 -1.38 -19.82 34.07
C GLY A 406 -2.35 -20.03 35.23
N SER A 407 -3.55 -19.47 35.18
CA SER A 407 -4.56 -19.64 36.23
C SER A 407 -5.20 -21.03 36.18
N PHE A 408 -5.65 -21.52 37.33
CA PHE A 408 -6.38 -22.78 37.45
C PHE A 408 -7.88 -22.53 37.56
N TYR A 409 -8.66 -23.32 36.82
CA TYR A 409 -10.11 -23.36 36.90
C TYR A 409 -10.55 -24.78 37.29
N PHE A 410 -11.40 -24.88 38.31
CA PHE A 410 -11.86 -26.17 38.83
C PHE A 410 -13.26 -26.45 38.28
N PHE A 411 -13.43 -27.60 37.63
CA PHE A 411 -14.67 -27.96 36.95
C PHE A 411 -15.22 -29.27 37.48
N HIS A 412 -16.52 -29.28 37.79
CA HIS A 412 -17.23 -30.45 38.29
C HIS A 412 -17.96 -31.16 37.15
N LEU A 413 -17.53 -32.38 36.81
CA LEU A 413 -18.00 -33.13 35.64
C LEU A 413 -19.50 -33.47 35.66
N ASN A 414 -20.08 -33.76 36.83
CA ASN A 414 -21.52 -34.14 36.90
C ASN A 414 -22.47 -32.94 36.95
N ARG A 415 -22.07 -31.84 37.60
CA ARG A 415 -22.90 -30.61 37.72
C ARG A 415 -22.71 -29.67 36.54
N LEU A 416 -21.61 -29.83 35.80
CA LEU A 416 -21.22 -28.97 34.68
C LEU A 416 -21.01 -27.50 35.08
N GLU A 417 -20.63 -27.29 36.34
CA GLU A 417 -20.31 -25.98 36.94
C GLU A 417 -18.80 -25.89 37.21
N GLY A 418 -18.26 -24.66 37.24
CA GLY A 418 -16.86 -24.44 37.54
C GLY A 418 -16.61 -23.24 38.43
N THR A 419 -15.55 -23.31 39.22
CA THR A 419 -15.15 -22.34 40.24
C THR A 419 -13.68 -21.95 40.07
N TRP A 420 -13.36 -20.71 40.44
CA TRP A 420 -11.98 -20.22 40.50
C TRP A 420 -11.27 -20.59 41.80
N GLU A 421 -12.02 -20.88 42.84
CA GLU A 421 -11.51 -21.36 44.12
C GLU A 421 -11.36 -22.88 44.11
N LYS A 422 -10.35 -23.37 44.83
CA LYS A 422 -10.13 -24.79 45.03
C LYS A 422 -11.21 -25.33 45.97
N PRO A 423 -12.04 -26.30 45.53
CA PRO A 423 -13.05 -26.90 46.40
C PRO A 423 -12.43 -27.69 47.54
N ASP A 424 -13.12 -27.73 48.68
CA ASP A 424 -12.74 -28.56 49.82
C ASP A 424 -12.75 -30.06 49.45
N GLY A 425 -11.68 -30.78 49.80
CA GLY A 425 -11.53 -32.19 49.44
C GLY A 425 -11.22 -32.46 47.95
N PHE A 426 -10.78 -31.46 47.18
CA PHE A 426 -10.44 -31.63 45.76
C PHE A 426 -9.40 -32.73 45.51
N VAL A 427 -9.80 -33.72 44.69
CA VAL A 427 -8.93 -34.73 44.07
C VAL A 427 -9.10 -34.61 42.55
N HIS A 428 -8.03 -34.54 41.78
CA HIS A 428 -8.12 -34.44 40.32
C HIS A 428 -8.47 -35.80 39.69
N ASN A 429 -9.44 -35.84 38.77
CA ASN A 429 -9.78 -37.05 38.01
C ASN A 429 -8.57 -37.51 37.18
N ASN A 430 -8.05 -38.70 37.48
CA ASN A 430 -6.82 -39.21 36.85
C ASN A 430 -7.06 -39.90 35.50
N VAL A 431 -8.32 -40.14 35.12
CA VAL A 431 -8.70 -40.72 33.82
C VAL A 431 -9.01 -39.63 32.79
N PHE A 432 -9.44 -38.45 33.23
CA PHE A 432 -9.77 -37.31 32.37
C PHE A 432 -8.55 -36.87 31.56
N ILE A 433 -8.75 -36.61 30.26
CA ILE A 433 -7.71 -36.11 29.37
C ILE A 433 -7.85 -34.60 29.24
N ASP A 434 -6.77 -33.89 29.57
CA ASP A 434 -6.73 -32.42 29.49
C ASP A 434 -6.53 -31.95 28.04
N ARG A 435 -6.86 -30.68 27.76
CA ARG A 435 -6.69 -30.06 26.43
C ARG A 435 -5.27 -30.25 25.86
N GLN A 436 -4.23 -30.08 26.69
CA GLN A 436 -2.84 -30.20 26.25
C GLN A 436 -2.54 -31.60 25.70
N GLU A 437 -3.04 -32.62 26.37
CA GLU A 437 -2.84 -34.01 25.97
C GLU A 437 -3.63 -34.34 24.70
N ILE A 438 -4.84 -33.78 24.56
CA ILE A 438 -5.62 -33.86 23.32
C ILE A 438 -4.84 -33.21 22.17
N GLN A 439 -4.28 -32.03 22.38
CA GLN A 439 -3.47 -31.32 21.39
C GLN A 439 -2.23 -32.13 20.98
N GLU A 440 -1.51 -32.72 21.94
CA GLU A 440 -0.35 -33.57 21.66
C GLU A 440 -0.71 -34.77 20.78
N VAL A 441 -1.85 -35.40 21.05
CA VAL A 441 -2.35 -36.51 20.21
C VAL A 441 -2.71 -36.03 18.82
N VAL A 442 -3.43 -34.90 18.70
CA VAL A 442 -3.82 -34.32 17.42
C VAL A 442 -2.58 -33.95 16.61
N SER A 443 -1.66 -33.14 17.15
CA SER A 443 -0.40 -32.78 16.48
C SER A 443 0.46 -34.00 16.14
N SER A 444 0.51 -35.02 16.99
CA SER A 444 1.24 -36.26 16.69
C SER A 444 0.65 -37.01 15.49
N VAL A 445 -0.67 -37.16 15.45
CA VAL A 445 -1.38 -37.86 14.37
C VAL A 445 -1.37 -37.03 13.09
N SER A 446 -1.75 -35.75 13.16
CA SER A 446 -1.68 -34.80 12.05
C SER A 446 -0.29 -34.70 11.47
N GLY A 447 0.73 -34.50 12.31
CA GLY A 447 2.12 -34.43 11.87
C GLY A 447 2.61 -35.74 11.26
N SER A 448 2.10 -36.90 11.69
CA SER A 448 2.42 -38.19 11.07
C SER A 448 1.72 -38.35 9.72
N PHE A 449 0.47 -37.92 9.61
CA PHE A 449 -0.30 -37.94 8.36
C PHE A 449 0.31 -37.00 7.31
N SER A 450 0.58 -35.73 7.67
CA SER A 450 1.22 -34.75 6.81
C SER A 450 2.60 -35.23 6.35
N ARG A 451 3.40 -35.84 7.26
CA ARG A 451 4.65 -36.50 6.86
C ARG A 451 4.39 -37.61 5.85
N GLY A 452 3.41 -38.47 6.08
CA GLY A 452 3.03 -39.54 5.15
C GLY A 452 2.64 -39.03 3.75
N VAL A 453 1.88 -37.94 3.68
CA VAL A 453 1.51 -37.27 2.42
C VAL A 453 2.75 -36.70 1.72
N LEU A 454 3.65 -36.03 2.47
CA LEU A 454 4.92 -35.53 1.94
C LEU A 454 5.85 -36.65 1.45
N TRP A 455 5.88 -37.79 2.15
CA TRP A 455 6.64 -38.97 1.70
C TRP A 455 6.10 -39.54 0.39
N ARG A 456 4.77 -39.63 0.24
CA ARG A 456 4.13 -40.07 -1.00
C ARG A 456 4.38 -39.09 -2.15
N SER A 457 4.30 -37.79 -1.91
CA SER A 457 4.61 -36.80 -2.96
C SER A 457 6.09 -36.79 -3.36
N SER A 458 6.99 -37.11 -2.43
CA SER A 458 8.44 -37.16 -2.65
C SER A 458 8.95 -38.49 -3.21
N GLU A 459 8.09 -39.48 -3.42
CA GLU A 459 8.48 -40.82 -3.88
C GLU A 459 9.28 -40.78 -5.19
N ALA A 460 8.86 -39.95 -6.15
CA ALA A 460 9.54 -39.80 -7.44
C ALA A 460 10.98 -39.27 -7.28
N LEU A 461 11.24 -38.40 -6.30
CA LEU A 461 12.59 -37.89 -6.02
C LEU A 461 13.47 -38.97 -5.38
N ILE A 462 12.90 -39.77 -4.46
CA ILE A 462 13.61 -40.89 -3.82
C ILE A 462 14.01 -41.94 -4.87
N VAL A 463 13.12 -42.28 -5.81
CA VAL A 463 13.42 -43.20 -6.91
C VAL A 463 14.54 -42.65 -7.80
N ARG A 464 14.53 -41.35 -8.13
CA ARG A 464 15.61 -40.70 -8.90
C ARG A 464 16.94 -40.72 -8.15
N LEU A 465 16.93 -40.48 -6.84
CA LEU A 465 18.13 -40.57 -5.99
C LEU A 465 18.67 -42.00 -5.96
N GLN A 466 17.81 -43.00 -5.75
CA GLN A 466 18.21 -44.41 -5.80
C GLN A 466 18.81 -44.78 -7.16
N ALA A 467 18.23 -44.30 -8.27
CA ALA A 467 18.80 -44.50 -9.60
C ALA A 467 20.16 -43.82 -9.76
N ALA A 468 20.35 -42.60 -9.24
CA ALA A 468 21.61 -41.89 -9.25
C ALA A 468 22.70 -42.61 -8.42
N CYS A 469 22.36 -43.10 -7.22
CA CYS A 469 23.24 -43.89 -6.36
C CYS A 469 23.64 -45.21 -7.02
N ARG A 470 22.67 -45.95 -7.58
CA ARG A 470 22.95 -47.19 -8.37
C ARG A 470 23.86 -46.88 -9.56
N GLY A 471 23.60 -45.79 -10.28
CA GLY A 471 24.43 -45.33 -11.39
C GLY A 471 25.85 -44.95 -10.96
N PHE A 472 26.02 -44.29 -9.80
CA PHE A 472 27.33 -43.95 -9.24
C PHE A 472 28.13 -45.22 -8.89
N LEU A 473 27.52 -46.19 -8.20
CA LEU A 473 28.18 -47.45 -7.86
C LEU A 473 28.65 -48.23 -9.10
N ILE A 474 27.85 -48.24 -10.17
CA ILE A 474 28.24 -48.88 -11.44
C ILE A 474 29.43 -48.14 -12.07
N ARG A 475 29.37 -46.81 -12.15
CA ARG A 475 30.47 -46.00 -12.71
C ARG A 475 31.77 -46.21 -11.92
N GLN A 476 31.70 -46.29 -10.60
CA GLN A 476 32.85 -46.57 -9.74
C GLN A 476 33.47 -47.94 -10.06
N LYS A 477 32.66 -49.01 -10.21
CA LYS A 477 33.13 -50.34 -10.63
C LYS A 477 33.77 -50.30 -12.02
N LEU A 478 33.18 -49.55 -12.95
CA LEU A 478 33.66 -49.44 -14.33
C LEU A 478 34.99 -48.66 -14.41
N GLU A 479 35.13 -47.59 -13.63
CA GLU A 479 36.39 -46.86 -13.48
C GLU A 479 37.49 -47.72 -12.85
N ALA A 480 37.16 -48.52 -11.83
CA ALA A 480 38.11 -49.46 -11.25
C ALA A 480 38.59 -50.48 -12.29
N ARG A 481 37.68 -51.03 -13.10
CA ARG A 481 38.02 -51.94 -14.20
C ARG A 481 38.84 -51.25 -15.30
N ARG A 482 38.51 -50.01 -15.64
CA ARG A 482 39.27 -49.20 -16.61
C ARG A 482 40.69 -48.93 -16.11
N ARG A 483 40.86 -48.59 -14.83
CA ARG A 483 42.18 -48.40 -14.20
C ARG A 483 43.02 -49.67 -14.27
N TYR A 484 42.42 -50.83 -13.98
CA TYR A 484 43.10 -52.13 -14.15
C TYR A 484 43.52 -52.39 -15.61
N LEU A 485 42.65 -52.12 -16.59
CA LEU A 485 43.02 -52.29 -18.01
C LEU A 485 44.13 -51.32 -18.44
N MET A 486 44.10 -50.08 -17.95
CA MET A 486 45.14 -49.08 -18.21
C MET A 486 46.48 -49.50 -17.61
N SER A 487 46.50 -50.05 -16.38
CA SER A 487 47.73 -50.54 -15.77
C SER A 487 48.33 -51.75 -16.53
N GLN A 488 47.50 -52.56 -17.18
CA GLN A 488 47.93 -53.71 -18.00
C GLN A 488 48.26 -53.34 -19.46
N THR A 489 47.99 -52.11 -19.90
CA THR A 489 48.22 -51.67 -21.28
C THR A 489 49.68 -51.83 -21.73
N PRO A 490 50.72 -51.55 -20.91
CA PRO A 490 52.12 -51.78 -21.31
C PRO A 490 52.41 -53.24 -21.67
N ALA A 491 51.89 -54.20 -20.91
CA ALA A 491 52.07 -55.63 -21.19
C ALA A 491 51.40 -56.05 -22.51
N VAL A 492 50.19 -55.54 -22.77
CA VAL A 492 49.49 -55.77 -24.04
C VAL A 492 50.26 -55.18 -25.22
N VAL A 493 50.80 -53.97 -25.08
CA VAL A 493 51.61 -53.33 -26.14
C VAL A 493 52.87 -54.14 -26.44
N ILE A 494 53.53 -54.70 -25.42
CA ILE A 494 54.70 -55.57 -25.62
C ILE A 494 54.32 -56.79 -26.46
N ILE A 495 53.26 -57.51 -26.08
CA ILE A 495 52.78 -58.70 -26.83
C ILE A 495 52.39 -58.31 -28.26
N GLN A 496 51.63 -57.23 -28.45
CA GLN A 496 51.24 -56.74 -29.77
C GLN A 496 52.45 -56.35 -30.62
N SER A 497 53.46 -55.72 -30.04
CA SER A 497 54.68 -55.32 -30.75
C SER A 497 55.50 -56.53 -31.22
N GLN A 498 55.60 -57.57 -30.39
CA GLN A 498 56.26 -58.82 -30.75
C GLN A 498 55.50 -59.56 -31.85
N TRP A 499 54.16 -59.59 -31.78
CA TRP A 499 53.33 -60.20 -32.81
C TRP A 499 53.42 -59.45 -34.15
N ARG A 500 53.36 -58.11 -34.13
CA ARG A 500 53.57 -57.28 -35.33
C ARG A 500 54.96 -57.53 -35.94
N ARG A 501 56.00 -57.61 -35.11
CA ARG A 501 57.36 -57.96 -35.54
C ARG A 501 57.38 -59.34 -36.21
N PHE A 502 56.76 -60.35 -35.61
CA PHE A 502 56.70 -61.71 -36.16
C PHE A 502 56.00 -61.75 -37.53
N ILE A 503 54.83 -61.10 -37.66
CA ILE A 503 54.12 -60.99 -38.94
C ILE A 503 55.01 -60.33 -40.00
N GLN A 504 55.63 -59.20 -39.68
CA GLN A 504 56.48 -58.48 -40.63
C GLN A 504 57.72 -59.28 -41.03
N GLN A 505 58.37 -59.97 -40.09
CA GLN A 505 59.51 -60.85 -40.38
C GLN A 505 59.10 -62.01 -41.28
N ARG A 506 57.90 -62.60 -41.07
CA ARG A 506 57.37 -63.66 -41.93
C ARG A 506 57.08 -63.15 -43.35
N ALA A 507 56.48 -61.97 -43.47
CA ALA A 507 56.23 -61.33 -44.77
C ALA A 507 57.54 -61.00 -45.51
N TYR A 508 58.52 -60.46 -44.79
CA TYR A 508 59.86 -60.19 -45.32
C TYR A 508 60.54 -61.47 -45.83
N ARG A 509 60.55 -62.55 -45.03
CA ARG A 509 61.12 -63.85 -45.45
C ARG A 509 60.44 -64.40 -46.70
N ARG A 510 59.10 -64.35 -46.78
CA ARG A 510 58.36 -64.75 -47.99
C ARG A 510 58.76 -63.92 -49.20
N ARG A 511 58.92 -62.61 -49.04
CA ARG A 511 59.33 -61.70 -50.13
C ARG A 511 60.76 -61.98 -50.56
N LEU A 512 61.67 -62.23 -49.62
CA LEU A 512 63.05 -62.62 -49.91
C LEU A 512 63.09 -63.94 -50.68
N GLN A 513 62.31 -64.93 -50.25
CA GLN A 513 62.21 -66.23 -50.93
C GLN A 513 61.62 -66.09 -52.33
N PHE A 514 60.59 -65.26 -52.52
CA PHE A 514 60.03 -64.93 -53.84
C PHE A 514 61.08 -64.30 -54.75
N LEU A 515 61.88 -63.35 -54.25
CA LEU A 515 62.96 -62.72 -55.00
C LEU A 515 64.07 -63.71 -55.35
N TYR A 516 64.45 -64.61 -54.41
CA TYR A 516 65.40 -65.68 -54.67
C TYR A 516 64.90 -66.64 -55.75
N MET A 517 63.64 -67.06 -55.72
CA MET A 517 63.09 -67.97 -56.75
C MET A 517 63.04 -67.31 -58.13
N ASN A 518 62.86 -65.98 -58.19
CA ASN A 518 62.69 -65.23 -59.42
C ASN A 518 63.92 -64.40 -59.83
N TRP A 519 65.09 -64.67 -59.23
CA TRP A 519 66.30 -63.86 -59.43
C TRP A 519 66.70 -63.76 -60.91
N ARG A 520 66.53 -64.84 -61.68
CA ARG A 520 66.79 -64.86 -63.13
C ARG A 520 65.91 -63.89 -63.91
N SER A 521 64.63 -63.78 -63.55
CA SER A 521 63.70 -62.83 -64.15
C SER A 521 64.05 -61.40 -63.78
N VAL A 522 64.45 -61.16 -62.53
CA VAL A 522 64.93 -59.84 -62.07
C VAL A 522 66.20 -59.45 -62.81
N VAL A 523 67.17 -60.36 -63.00
CA VAL A 523 68.39 -60.09 -63.78
C VAL A 523 68.06 -59.79 -65.25
N LYS A 524 67.08 -60.50 -65.85
CA LYS A 524 66.59 -60.17 -67.20
C LYS A 524 65.97 -58.77 -67.25
N ILE A 525 65.10 -58.41 -66.30
CA ILE A 525 64.52 -57.06 -66.23
C ILE A 525 65.63 -56.02 -66.01
N GLN A 526 66.59 -56.28 -65.13
CA GLN A 526 67.73 -55.41 -64.89
C GLN A 526 68.59 -55.25 -66.14
N SER A 527 68.82 -56.30 -66.94
CA SER A 527 69.55 -56.19 -68.20
C SER A 527 68.76 -55.39 -69.25
N PHE A 528 67.44 -55.56 -69.32
CA PHE A 528 66.55 -54.73 -70.14
C PHE A 528 66.54 -53.27 -69.71
N VAL A 529 66.52 -52.99 -68.40
CA VAL A 529 66.55 -51.63 -67.85
C VAL A 529 67.94 -51.01 -67.99
N ARG A 530 69.03 -51.78 -67.82
CA ARG A 530 70.40 -51.34 -68.12
C ARG A 530 70.53 -51.00 -69.61
N MET A 531 70.07 -51.88 -70.49
CA MET A 531 70.00 -51.63 -71.94
C MET A 531 69.14 -50.41 -72.24
N TRP A 532 67.97 -50.26 -71.64
CA TRP A 532 67.09 -49.10 -71.84
C TRP A 532 67.73 -47.82 -71.32
N SER A 533 68.40 -47.85 -70.17
CA SER A 533 69.13 -46.72 -69.61
C SER A 533 70.29 -46.31 -70.52
N VAL A 534 71.04 -47.27 -71.05
CA VAL A 534 72.08 -47.03 -72.06
C VAL A 534 71.47 -46.50 -73.36
N LYS A 535 70.39 -47.10 -73.88
CA LYS A 535 69.65 -46.60 -75.06
C LYS A 535 69.07 -45.21 -74.83
N ARG A 536 68.61 -44.90 -73.61
CA ARG A 536 68.07 -43.59 -73.23
C ARG A 536 69.20 -42.58 -73.16
N LYS A 537 70.34 -42.92 -72.57
CA LYS A 537 71.55 -42.09 -72.58
C LYS A 537 72.04 -41.88 -74.02
N TYR A 538 72.10 -42.92 -74.84
CA TYR A 538 72.47 -42.82 -76.25
C TYR A 538 71.49 -41.96 -77.05
N ARG A 539 70.18 -42.19 -76.93
CA ARG A 539 69.14 -41.36 -77.57
C ARG A 539 69.11 -39.94 -77.03
N ALA A 540 69.39 -39.74 -75.74
CA ALA A 540 69.55 -38.42 -75.15
C ALA A 540 70.80 -37.74 -75.69
N ARG A 541 71.90 -38.46 -75.89
CA ARG A 541 73.12 -37.97 -76.54
C ARG A 541 72.87 -37.65 -78.00
N LEU A 542 72.12 -38.49 -78.72
CA LEU A 542 71.70 -38.24 -80.10
C LEU A 542 70.75 -37.05 -80.20
N ARG A 543 69.79 -36.90 -79.28
CA ARG A 543 68.92 -35.72 -79.18
C ARG A 543 69.68 -34.48 -78.74
N PHE A 544 70.65 -34.61 -77.86
CA PHE A 544 71.59 -33.56 -77.48
C PHE A 544 72.35 -33.14 -78.73
N PHE A 545 72.97 -34.04 -79.47
CA PHE A 545 73.66 -33.71 -80.72
C PHE A 545 72.71 -33.12 -81.76
N ARG A 546 71.49 -33.63 -81.94
CA ARG A 546 70.48 -33.09 -82.87
C ARG A 546 69.98 -31.69 -82.49
N ARG A 547 69.64 -31.45 -81.21
CA ARG A 547 69.22 -30.13 -80.70
C ARG A 547 70.36 -29.13 -80.68
N ASN A 548 71.53 -29.63 -80.35
CA ASN A 548 72.78 -28.93 -80.46
C ASN A 548 73.36 -29.05 -81.86
N VAL A 549 72.63 -29.43 -82.93
CA VAL A 549 73.18 -29.25 -84.29
C VAL A 549 73.41 -27.76 -84.50
N GLY A 550 72.48 -26.90 -84.05
CA GLY A 550 72.72 -25.46 -84.01
C GLY A 550 73.94 -25.08 -83.17
N ALA A 551 74.14 -25.69 -81.99
CA ALA A 551 75.30 -25.42 -81.15
C ALA A 551 76.61 -26.09 -81.65
N ILE A 552 76.56 -27.18 -82.41
CA ILE A 552 77.67 -27.84 -83.09
C ILE A 552 78.01 -27.06 -84.33
N ILE A 553 77.04 -26.47 -85.03
CA ILE A 553 77.26 -25.45 -86.05
C ILE A 553 77.92 -24.23 -85.39
N LYS A 554 77.50 -23.82 -84.18
CA LYS A 554 78.19 -22.78 -83.40
C LYS A 554 79.59 -23.21 -82.93
N ILE A 555 79.82 -24.47 -82.56
CA ILE A 555 81.12 -25.01 -82.14
C ILE A 555 82.02 -25.26 -83.35
N GLN A 556 81.49 -25.67 -84.49
CA GLN A 556 82.18 -25.74 -85.77
C GLN A 556 82.46 -24.33 -86.28
N ALA A 557 81.55 -23.38 -86.07
CA ALA A 557 81.80 -21.96 -86.27
C ALA A 557 82.85 -21.45 -85.28
N PHE A 558 82.88 -21.94 -84.04
CA PHE A 558 83.89 -21.63 -83.03
C PHE A 558 85.23 -22.27 -83.39
N PHE A 559 85.29 -23.50 -83.88
CA PHE A 559 86.51 -24.16 -84.34
C PHE A 559 87.01 -23.50 -85.63
N ARG A 560 86.09 -23.11 -86.53
CA ARG A 560 86.37 -22.21 -87.66
C ARG A 560 86.86 -20.85 -87.16
N ALA A 561 86.36 -20.32 -86.04
CA ALA A 561 86.76 -19.09 -85.34
C ALA A 561 88.01 -19.25 -84.42
N ASN A 562 88.44 -20.47 -84.12
CA ASN A 562 89.62 -20.77 -83.32
C ASN A 562 90.83 -21.14 -84.19
N ARG A 563 90.64 -21.92 -85.26
CA ARG A 563 91.61 -22.03 -86.38
C ARG A 563 91.95 -20.65 -86.93
N ALA A 564 90.92 -19.84 -86.94
CA ALA A 564 90.91 -18.44 -87.15
C ALA A 564 91.69 -17.60 -86.13
N ARG A 565 91.48 -17.80 -84.83
CA ARG A 565 92.32 -17.15 -83.81
C ARG A 565 93.77 -17.64 -83.79
N ASP A 566 94.06 -18.86 -84.20
CA ASP A 566 95.44 -19.30 -84.45
C ASP A 566 96.00 -18.59 -85.68
N GLN A 567 95.17 -18.37 -86.70
CA GLN A 567 95.48 -17.46 -87.79
C GLN A 567 95.67 -15.99 -87.31
N TYR A 568 94.91 -15.53 -86.31
CA TYR A 568 95.04 -14.22 -85.66
C TYR A 568 96.34 -14.10 -84.86
N ARG A 569 96.69 -15.13 -84.08
CA ARG A 569 97.90 -15.18 -83.25
C ARG A 569 99.15 -15.28 -84.10
N MET A 570 99.10 -16.04 -85.19
CA MET A 570 100.15 -15.97 -86.21
C MET A 570 100.24 -14.56 -86.81
N LEU A 571 99.13 -13.83 -87.01
CA LEU A 571 99.16 -12.43 -87.44
C LEU A 571 99.80 -11.48 -86.41
N VAL A 572 99.51 -11.58 -85.11
CA VAL A 572 99.95 -10.55 -84.13
C VAL A 572 101.31 -10.81 -83.48
N HIS A 573 101.80 -12.06 -83.41
CA HIS A 573 102.98 -12.40 -82.62
C HIS A 573 104.09 -13.12 -83.39
N SER A 574 103.99 -13.22 -84.72
CA SER A 574 105.02 -13.86 -85.55
C SER A 574 105.67 -12.83 -86.47
N ASP A 575 107.01 -12.77 -86.47
CA ASP A 575 107.78 -11.78 -87.25
C ASP A 575 107.70 -12.00 -88.77
N THR A 576 107.18 -13.15 -89.23
CA THR A 576 106.91 -13.44 -90.66
C THR A 576 105.65 -14.33 -90.83
N PRO A 577 104.43 -13.75 -90.78
CA PRO A 577 103.21 -14.54 -90.90
C PRO A 577 102.94 -14.96 -92.37
N PRO A 578 102.54 -16.22 -92.63
CA PRO A 578 102.23 -16.67 -93.99
C PRO A 578 100.99 -15.96 -94.57
N LEU A 579 101.08 -15.53 -95.84
CA LEU A 579 100.20 -14.53 -96.47
C LEU A 579 98.69 -14.85 -96.49
N SER A 580 98.30 -16.11 -96.36
CA SER A 580 96.89 -16.57 -96.29
C SER A 580 96.23 -16.38 -94.92
N VAL A 581 97.05 -16.14 -93.90
CA VAL A 581 96.66 -16.09 -92.48
C VAL A 581 96.49 -14.64 -92.01
N VAL A 582 97.31 -13.72 -92.53
CA VAL A 582 97.13 -12.28 -92.36
C VAL A 582 95.79 -11.78 -92.90
N ARG A 583 95.30 -12.41 -93.98
CA ARG A 583 94.04 -12.04 -94.64
C ARG A 583 92.79 -12.37 -93.81
N LYS A 584 92.86 -13.34 -92.88
CA LYS A 584 91.64 -13.92 -92.31
C LYS A 584 91.28 -13.44 -90.90
N PHE A 585 92.23 -13.05 -90.05
CA PHE A 585 91.90 -12.72 -88.66
C PHE A 585 92.53 -11.44 -88.18
N VAL A 586 91.68 -10.43 -88.16
CA VAL A 586 91.88 -9.08 -87.61
C VAL A 586 91.22 -8.92 -86.22
N HIS A 587 90.56 -9.96 -85.67
CA HIS A 587 89.48 -9.75 -84.68
C HIS A 587 89.40 -10.67 -83.41
N LEU A 588 90.43 -11.44 -82.99
CA LEU A 588 90.73 -11.73 -81.53
C LEU A 588 89.82 -12.68 -80.68
N LEU A 589 90.39 -13.70 -79.99
CA LEU A 589 90.73 -13.92 -78.55
C LEU A 589 89.58 -14.06 -77.49
N ASP A 590 89.70 -14.96 -76.48
CA ASP A 590 88.61 -15.61 -75.65
C ASP A 590 88.51 -15.29 -74.12
N LEU A 591 87.37 -15.76 -73.52
CA LEU A 591 86.59 -15.62 -72.25
C LEU A 591 87.24 -16.02 -70.88
N GLY A 592 86.77 -15.67 -69.64
CA GLY A 592 85.73 -14.75 -69.10
C GLY A 592 85.03 -15.19 -67.76
N ASP A 593 85.00 -14.32 -66.73
CA ASP A 593 84.52 -14.46 -65.31
C ASP A 593 83.08 -14.95 -65.02
N GLY A 594 82.27 -15.29 -66.02
CA GLY A 594 80.85 -15.63 -65.83
C GLY A 594 80.63 -16.91 -65.01
N ASP A 595 81.50 -17.89 -65.22
CA ASP A 595 81.34 -19.24 -64.65
C ASP A 595 81.65 -19.30 -63.14
N ILE A 596 82.41 -18.35 -62.58
CA ILE A 596 82.76 -18.27 -61.14
C ILE A 596 81.61 -17.68 -60.30
N ARG A 597 80.71 -16.90 -60.93
CA ARG A 597 79.69 -16.12 -60.21
C ARG A 597 78.46 -16.93 -59.84
N GLU A 598 78.12 -17.95 -60.63
CA GLU A 598 76.95 -18.79 -60.37
C GLU A 598 77.14 -19.70 -59.12
N GLU A 599 78.39 -20.03 -58.76
CA GLU A 599 78.67 -20.93 -57.63
C GLU A 599 78.60 -20.23 -56.26
N ALA A 600 78.78 -18.90 -56.22
CA ALA A 600 78.71 -18.09 -55.00
C ALA A 600 77.26 -17.80 -54.54
N GLU A 601 76.28 -17.76 -55.45
CA GLU A 601 74.89 -17.40 -55.13
C GLU A 601 74.15 -18.46 -54.30
N LEU A 602 74.48 -19.74 -54.49
CA LEU A 602 73.81 -20.86 -53.82
C LEU A 602 74.08 -20.93 -52.30
N LEU A 603 75.27 -20.52 -51.84
CA LEU A 603 75.61 -20.54 -50.42
C LEU A 603 74.95 -19.40 -49.63
N ARG A 604 74.73 -18.26 -50.28
CA ARG A 604 74.16 -17.05 -49.67
C ARG A 604 72.69 -17.21 -49.27
N LEU A 605 71.89 -17.88 -50.09
CA LEU A 605 70.46 -18.12 -49.85
C LEU A 605 70.16 -18.95 -48.59
N ARG A 606 71.10 -19.81 -48.17
CA ARG A 606 70.91 -20.67 -46.99
C ARG A 606 71.10 -19.92 -45.67
N GLU A 607 71.94 -18.89 -45.66
CA GLU A 607 72.23 -18.08 -44.48
C GLU A 607 71.08 -17.10 -44.15
N GLU A 608 70.36 -16.66 -45.18
CA GLU A 608 69.32 -15.62 -45.11
C GLU A 608 68.04 -16.09 -44.39
N VAL A 609 67.70 -17.38 -44.53
CA VAL A 609 66.51 -17.98 -43.90
C VAL A 609 66.64 -18.06 -42.38
N VAL A 610 67.81 -18.45 -41.87
CA VAL A 610 68.04 -18.57 -40.41
C VAL A 610 68.06 -17.19 -39.74
N ARG A 611 68.59 -16.18 -40.43
CA ARG A 611 68.62 -14.79 -39.98
C ARG A 611 67.19 -14.21 -39.83
N SER A 612 66.29 -14.55 -40.76
CA SER A 612 64.90 -14.05 -40.76
C SER A 612 64.05 -14.53 -39.57
N ILE A 613 64.28 -15.74 -39.05
CA ILE A 613 63.49 -16.29 -37.92
C ILE A 613 63.83 -15.59 -36.60
N ARG A 614 65.10 -15.27 -36.35
CA ARG A 614 65.50 -14.52 -35.15
C ARG A 614 65.04 -13.06 -35.21
N PHE A 615 65.04 -12.47 -36.40
CA PHE A 615 64.57 -11.11 -36.64
C PHE A 615 63.08 -10.95 -36.33
N ASN A 616 62.22 -11.91 -36.70
CA ASN A 616 60.78 -11.83 -36.41
C ASN A 616 60.43 -11.84 -34.91
N ARG A 617 61.17 -12.60 -34.06
CA ARG A 617 60.96 -12.55 -32.60
C ARG A 617 61.42 -11.23 -31.97
N GLN A 618 62.46 -10.63 -32.53
CA GLN A 618 62.90 -9.30 -32.13
C GLN A 618 61.83 -8.26 -32.50
N LEU A 619 61.24 -8.38 -33.69
CA LEU A 619 60.16 -7.51 -34.18
C LEU A 619 58.89 -7.54 -33.33
N GLU A 620 58.52 -8.68 -32.75
CA GLU A 620 57.39 -8.76 -31.82
C GLU A 620 57.66 -7.96 -30.52
N ALA A 621 58.85 -8.12 -29.93
CA ALA A 621 59.25 -7.35 -28.76
C ALA A 621 59.41 -5.85 -29.07
N ASP A 622 59.89 -5.51 -30.27
CA ASP A 622 60.01 -4.14 -30.75
C ASP A 622 58.64 -3.53 -31.09
N LEU A 623 57.63 -4.32 -31.49
CA LEU A 623 56.25 -3.86 -31.69
C LEU A 623 55.58 -3.48 -30.36
N ASP A 624 55.76 -4.27 -29.31
CA ASP A 624 55.25 -3.93 -27.97
C ASP A 624 55.87 -2.62 -27.42
N LEU A 625 57.17 -2.44 -27.69
CA LEU A 625 57.91 -1.22 -27.36
C LEU A 625 57.49 -0.05 -28.27
N MET A 626 57.18 -0.31 -29.54
CA MET A 626 56.60 0.67 -30.46
C MET A 626 55.20 1.08 -30.04
N ASP A 627 54.34 0.18 -29.56
CA ASP A 627 53.00 0.55 -29.08
C ASP A 627 53.07 1.45 -27.84
N LEU A 628 54.06 1.23 -26.96
CA LEU A 628 54.36 2.15 -25.87
C LEU A 628 54.85 3.52 -26.38
N LYS A 629 55.76 3.52 -27.37
CA LYS A 629 56.28 4.75 -27.99
C LYS A 629 55.23 5.48 -28.83
N ILE A 630 54.34 4.78 -29.52
CA ILE A 630 53.21 5.32 -30.29
C ILE A 630 52.19 5.91 -29.32
N GLY A 631 51.89 5.24 -28.22
CA GLY A 631 51.07 5.81 -27.15
C GLY A 631 51.64 7.12 -26.58
N LEU A 632 52.96 7.14 -26.31
CA LEU A 632 53.66 8.34 -25.85
C LEU A 632 53.78 9.44 -26.92
N LEU A 633 53.97 9.08 -28.19
CA LEU A 633 54.08 10.00 -29.32
C LEU A 633 52.72 10.56 -29.74
N VAL A 634 51.63 9.79 -29.68
CA VAL A 634 50.26 10.28 -29.91
C VAL A 634 49.88 11.27 -28.82
N ARG A 635 50.24 11.01 -27.56
CA ARG A 635 50.06 11.97 -26.46
C ARG A 635 50.93 13.21 -26.62
N ASN A 636 52.21 13.06 -26.97
CA ASN A 636 53.13 14.19 -27.21
C ASN A 636 52.77 15.01 -28.46
N ARG A 637 52.20 14.38 -29.49
CA ARG A 637 51.71 15.05 -30.70
C ARG A 637 50.40 15.77 -30.42
N ALA A 638 49.48 15.18 -29.64
CA ALA A 638 48.26 15.84 -29.20
C ALA A 638 48.60 17.06 -28.32
N THR A 639 49.54 16.94 -27.36
CA THR A 639 49.96 18.08 -26.52
C THR A 639 50.72 19.14 -27.31
N LEU A 640 51.62 18.79 -28.25
CA LEU A 640 52.28 19.78 -29.12
C LEU A 640 51.29 20.47 -30.07
N GLN A 641 50.30 19.76 -30.60
CA GLN A 641 49.31 20.32 -31.50
C GLN A 641 48.32 21.23 -30.75
N GLU A 642 47.98 20.89 -29.51
CA GLU A 642 47.21 21.76 -28.60
C GLU A 642 48.03 22.98 -28.17
N VAL A 643 49.32 22.84 -27.83
CA VAL A 643 50.23 23.96 -27.52
C VAL A 643 50.43 24.89 -28.73
N VAL A 644 50.61 24.34 -29.94
CA VAL A 644 50.72 25.13 -31.18
C VAL A 644 49.41 25.85 -31.52
N SER A 645 48.26 25.26 -31.19
CA SER A 645 46.95 25.93 -31.33
C SER A 645 46.74 27.05 -30.29
N HIS A 646 47.23 26.87 -29.06
CA HIS A 646 47.11 27.84 -27.96
C HIS A 646 48.14 28.98 -28.04
N CYS A 647 49.31 28.78 -28.65
CA CYS A 647 50.29 29.85 -28.90
C CYS A 647 49.76 30.97 -29.81
N LYS A 648 48.68 30.75 -30.56
CA LYS A 648 48.04 31.79 -31.38
C LYS A 648 47.09 32.73 -30.62
N LYS A 649 46.74 32.45 -29.35
CA LYS A 649 45.90 33.32 -28.49
C LYS A 649 46.36 33.26 -27.02
N LEU A 650 47.38 34.04 -26.66
CA LEU A 650 47.84 34.21 -25.29
C LEU A 650 47.31 35.53 -24.69
N THR A 651 46.21 35.46 -23.95
CA THR A 651 45.79 36.51 -22.99
C THR A 651 46.05 36.06 -21.55
N LYS A 652 46.32 37.00 -20.64
CA LYS A 652 46.82 36.76 -19.26
C LYS A 652 46.02 35.73 -18.44
N LYS A 653 44.72 35.55 -18.70
CA LYS A 653 43.87 34.48 -18.09
C LYS A 653 44.24 33.05 -18.51
N ASN A 654 44.88 32.85 -19.66
CA ASN A 654 45.26 31.51 -20.15
C ASN A 654 46.53 30.98 -19.47
N LYS A 655 47.32 31.85 -18.81
CA LYS A 655 48.57 31.45 -18.14
C LYS A 655 48.30 30.61 -16.88
N GLU A 656 47.19 30.89 -16.19
CA GLU A 656 46.72 30.08 -15.06
C GLU A 656 46.12 28.74 -15.54
N GLN A 657 45.42 28.71 -16.68
CA GLN A 657 44.92 27.45 -17.28
C GLN A 657 46.03 26.55 -17.84
N LEU A 658 47.14 27.12 -18.34
CA LEU A 658 48.33 26.39 -18.78
C LEU A 658 49.10 25.76 -17.59
N SER A 659 49.12 26.43 -16.43
CA SER A 659 49.63 25.86 -15.19
C SER A 659 48.75 24.71 -14.71
N ASP A 660 47.43 24.85 -14.80
CA ASP A 660 46.44 23.83 -14.41
C ASP A 660 46.46 22.57 -15.32
N MET A 661 46.92 22.70 -16.57
CA MET A 661 47.07 21.58 -17.53
C MET A 661 48.40 20.83 -17.41
N MET A 662 49.45 21.46 -16.87
CA MET A 662 50.76 20.82 -16.63
C MET A 662 50.86 20.12 -15.27
N ASP A 663 49.80 20.22 -14.45
CA ASP A 663 49.73 19.56 -13.16
C ASP A 663 49.56 18.05 -13.33
N VAL A 664 50.60 17.30 -12.95
CA VAL A 664 50.71 15.83 -13.14
C VAL A 664 49.60 15.06 -12.41
N GLU A 665 48.92 15.70 -11.46
CA GLU A 665 47.92 15.08 -10.57
C GLU A 665 46.49 15.04 -11.12
N ARG A 666 46.13 15.80 -12.17
CA ARG A 666 44.73 15.90 -12.65
C ARG A 666 44.32 14.95 -13.77
N SER A 667 45.21 14.09 -14.28
CA SER A 667 44.85 13.03 -15.24
C SER A 667 44.22 11.81 -14.55
N LYS A 668 43.05 11.99 -13.93
CA LYS A 668 42.28 10.90 -13.29
C LYS A 668 41.56 10.06 -14.35
N GLY A 669 42.30 9.20 -15.04
CA GLY A 669 41.72 8.23 -15.97
C GLY A 669 42.63 7.03 -16.25
N LEU A 670 42.04 5.83 -16.30
CA LEU A 670 42.70 4.53 -16.54
C LEU A 670 43.41 4.41 -17.90
N LYS A 671 43.24 5.38 -18.80
CA LYS A 671 43.88 5.45 -20.13
C LYS A 671 45.24 6.16 -20.14
N ALA A 672 45.72 6.64 -18.99
CA ALA A 672 47.03 7.28 -18.89
C ALA A 672 48.17 6.25 -18.97
N LEU A 673 49.20 6.54 -19.77
CA LEU A 673 50.38 5.70 -20.03
C LEU A 673 51.32 5.61 -18.80
N SER A 674 50.90 4.92 -17.76
CA SER A 674 51.73 4.49 -16.62
C SER A 674 51.65 2.97 -16.52
N ARG A 675 52.78 2.32 -16.21
CA ARG A 675 52.86 0.86 -16.01
C ARG A 675 51.84 0.37 -14.98
N GLU A 676 51.77 1.06 -13.84
CA GLU A 676 50.84 0.74 -12.75
C GLU A 676 49.36 0.92 -13.15
N ARG A 677 49.05 1.91 -14.02
CA ARG A 677 47.69 2.11 -14.52
C ARG A 677 47.31 1.11 -15.61
N ARG A 678 48.29 0.62 -16.38
CA ARG A 678 48.11 -0.46 -17.37
C ARG A 678 47.88 -1.79 -16.67
N GLU A 679 48.65 -2.08 -15.62
CA GLU A 679 48.39 -3.21 -14.70
C GLU A 679 46.99 -3.10 -14.07
N ARG A 680 46.55 -1.89 -13.67
CA ARG A 680 45.18 -1.67 -13.17
C ARG A 680 44.10 -1.86 -14.25
N LEU A 681 44.38 -1.48 -15.49
CA LEU A 681 43.49 -1.69 -16.63
C LEU A 681 43.38 -3.17 -16.99
N GLU A 682 44.49 -3.91 -16.95
CA GLU A 682 44.52 -5.37 -17.09
C GLU A 682 43.76 -6.06 -15.95
N ALA A 683 43.90 -5.57 -14.71
CA ALA A 683 43.10 -6.05 -13.57
C ALA A 683 41.60 -5.81 -13.76
N TYR A 684 41.20 -4.64 -14.27
CA TYR A 684 39.79 -4.38 -14.62
C TYR A 684 39.31 -5.24 -15.79
N GLN A 685 40.16 -5.53 -16.78
CA GLN A 685 39.83 -6.48 -17.86
C GLN A 685 39.59 -7.88 -17.31
N HIS A 686 40.43 -8.36 -16.40
CA HIS A 686 40.21 -9.64 -15.71
C HIS A 686 38.90 -9.63 -14.90
N LEU A 687 38.59 -8.53 -14.20
CA LEU A 687 37.33 -8.37 -13.48
C LEU A 687 36.13 -8.39 -14.43
N PHE A 688 36.16 -7.65 -15.53
CA PHE A 688 35.07 -7.62 -16.51
C PHE A 688 34.90 -8.98 -17.19
N TYR A 689 36.00 -9.67 -17.51
CA TYR A 689 35.96 -11.04 -17.99
C TYR A 689 35.31 -11.98 -16.97
N LEU A 690 35.61 -11.83 -15.68
CA LEU A 690 34.95 -12.59 -14.61
C LEU A 690 33.45 -12.28 -14.54
N LEU A 691 33.07 -11.00 -14.57
CA LEU A 691 31.66 -10.58 -14.56
C LEU A 691 30.89 -11.07 -15.80
N GLN A 692 31.52 -11.13 -16.97
CA GLN A 692 30.93 -11.67 -18.19
C GLN A 692 30.76 -13.19 -18.14
N THR A 693 31.75 -13.91 -17.60
CA THR A 693 31.75 -15.38 -17.59
C THR A 693 30.99 -15.98 -16.41
N GLN A 694 30.87 -15.25 -15.30
CA GLN A 694 30.11 -15.64 -14.12
C GLN A 694 28.89 -14.72 -13.93
N PRO A 695 27.73 -15.09 -14.49
CA PRO A 695 26.55 -14.22 -14.53
C PRO A 695 25.93 -13.95 -13.15
N LEU A 696 26.24 -14.77 -12.14
CA LEU A 696 25.65 -14.68 -10.80
C LEU A 696 25.94 -13.32 -10.14
N TYR A 697 27.14 -12.78 -10.31
CA TYR A 697 27.53 -11.49 -9.73
C TYR A 697 26.67 -10.34 -10.27
N LEU A 698 26.50 -10.29 -11.59
CA LEU A 698 25.67 -9.27 -12.23
C LEU A 698 24.18 -9.52 -11.99
N ALA A 699 23.72 -10.77 -11.92
CA ALA A 699 22.34 -11.11 -11.57
C ALA A 699 21.96 -10.62 -10.16
N GLN A 700 22.84 -10.80 -9.17
CA GLN A 700 22.66 -10.27 -7.81
C GLN A 700 22.69 -8.75 -7.78
N LEU A 701 23.59 -8.13 -8.54
CA LEU A 701 23.66 -6.68 -8.66
C LEU A 701 22.37 -6.09 -9.25
N ILE A 702 21.87 -6.67 -10.34
CA ILE A 702 20.60 -6.26 -10.99
C ILE A 702 19.43 -6.37 -10.00
N PHE A 703 19.43 -7.39 -9.13
CA PHE A 703 18.39 -7.59 -8.12
C PHE A 703 18.38 -6.53 -7.01
N LEU A 704 19.57 -6.12 -6.54
CA LEU A 704 19.73 -5.15 -5.44
C LEU A 704 19.44 -3.70 -5.85
N MET A 705 19.25 -3.43 -7.14
CA MET A 705 19.02 -2.07 -7.63
C MET A 705 17.64 -1.53 -7.22
N PRO A 706 17.56 -0.24 -6.80
CA PRO A 706 16.30 0.40 -6.46
C PRO A 706 15.36 0.44 -7.68
N GLN A 707 14.10 0.07 -7.45
CA GLN A 707 13.05 0.01 -8.46
C GLN A 707 12.56 1.42 -8.83
N SER A 708 13.43 2.23 -9.42
CA SER A 708 13.06 3.53 -9.98
C SER A 708 12.29 3.35 -11.30
N ARG A 709 11.60 4.40 -11.78
CA ARG A 709 10.88 4.35 -13.07
C ARG A 709 11.79 4.07 -14.28
N SER A 710 13.13 4.18 -14.16
CA SER A 710 14.08 3.98 -15.28
C SER A 710 15.17 2.95 -14.97
N THR A 711 15.33 2.00 -15.88
CA THR A 711 16.40 0.96 -15.88
C THR A 711 17.62 1.36 -16.72
N SER A 712 17.63 2.59 -17.26
CA SER A 712 18.59 3.06 -18.26
C SER A 712 20.07 2.94 -17.83
N PHE A 713 20.38 3.19 -16.56
CA PHE A 713 21.75 3.08 -16.06
C PHE A 713 22.28 1.64 -16.10
N MET A 714 21.48 0.68 -15.61
CA MET A 714 21.86 -0.74 -15.62
C MET A 714 21.90 -1.31 -17.03
N GLU A 715 21.01 -0.85 -17.90
CA GLU A 715 21.04 -1.19 -19.32
C GLU A 715 22.33 -0.73 -19.97
N MET A 716 22.73 0.53 -19.76
CA MET A 716 23.99 1.06 -20.27
C MET A 716 25.19 0.26 -19.72
N LEU A 717 25.19 -0.06 -18.42
CA LEU A 717 26.28 -0.80 -17.79
C LEU A 717 26.38 -2.24 -18.31
N VAL A 718 25.27 -2.99 -18.32
CA VAL A 718 25.23 -4.37 -18.80
C VAL A 718 25.52 -4.42 -20.30
N PHE A 719 24.85 -3.61 -21.12
CA PHE A 719 25.11 -3.63 -22.56
C PHE A 719 26.53 -3.18 -22.89
N SER A 720 27.11 -2.19 -22.19
CA SER A 720 28.51 -1.82 -22.39
C SER A 720 29.48 -2.95 -22.00
N LEU A 721 29.23 -3.63 -20.87
CA LEU A 721 30.05 -4.76 -20.43
C LEU A 721 30.02 -5.93 -21.40
N PHE A 722 28.88 -6.20 -22.05
CA PHE A 722 28.75 -7.24 -23.08
C PHE A 722 28.84 -6.69 -24.50
N ASN A 723 29.37 -5.47 -24.67
CA ASN A 723 29.55 -4.81 -25.97
C ASN A 723 28.31 -4.94 -26.89
N TYR A 724 27.13 -4.74 -26.31
CA TYR A 724 25.82 -4.82 -26.96
C TYR A 724 25.53 -6.17 -27.65
N GLY A 725 26.20 -7.26 -27.25
CA GLY A 725 26.07 -8.57 -27.88
C GLY A 725 26.64 -8.60 -29.30
N SER A 726 27.68 -7.81 -29.56
CA SER A 726 28.26 -7.63 -30.89
C SER A 726 28.80 -8.93 -31.48
N ASP A 727 29.44 -9.75 -30.66
CA ASP A 727 30.00 -11.04 -31.00
C ASP A 727 29.13 -12.20 -30.52
N ARG A 728 29.20 -13.34 -31.22
CA ARG A 728 28.46 -14.57 -30.85
C ARG A 728 28.73 -15.01 -29.42
N ARG A 729 29.96 -14.81 -28.94
CA ARG A 729 30.37 -15.10 -27.57
C ARG A 729 29.67 -14.16 -26.58
N GLU A 730 29.73 -12.86 -26.82
CA GLU A 730 29.15 -11.84 -25.94
C GLU A 730 27.62 -11.95 -25.90
N ALA A 731 26.99 -12.21 -27.05
CA ALA A 731 25.56 -12.47 -27.15
C ALA A 731 25.15 -13.72 -26.34
N TYR A 732 25.95 -14.80 -26.41
CA TYR A 732 25.72 -16.00 -25.60
C TYR A 732 25.85 -15.70 -24.10
N LEU A 733 26.89 -14.98 -23.68
CA LEU A 733 27.13 -14.67 -22.27
C LEU A 733 26.08 -13.68 -21.73
N LEU A 734 25.62 -12.73 -22.54
CA LEU A 734 24.53 -11.81 -22.19
C LEU A 734 23.19 -12.55 -22.05
N LEU A 735 22.88 -13.48 -22.96
CA LEU A 735 21.71 -14.36 -22.83
C LEU A 735 21.81 -15.25 -21.59
N HIS A 736 23.02 -15.74 -21.29
CA HIS A 736 23.28 -16.51 -20.08
C HIS A 736 23.06 -15.67 -18.81
N LEU A 737 23.50 -14.41 -18.82
CA LEU A 737 23.21 -13.45 -17.75
C LEU A 737 21.71 -13.21 -17.59
N PHE A 738 20.98 -12.93 -18.66
CA PHE A 738 19.54 -12.73 -18.57
C PHE A 738 18.81 -13.99 -18.07
N THR A 739 19.24 -15.17 -18.49
CA THR A 739 18.67 -16.45 -18.03
C THR A 739 18.87 -16.63 -16.53
N GLU A 740 20.09 -16.40 -16.02
CA GLU A 740 20.40 -16.55 -14.61
C GLU A 740 19.77 -15.42 -13.76
N ALA A 741 19.74 -14.18 -14.26
CA ALA A 741 19.07 -13.07 -13.59
C ALA A 741 17.56 -13.27 -13.49
N LEU A 742 16.89 -13.79 -14.54
CA LEU A 742 15.48 -14.17 -14.49
C LEU A 742 15.23 -15.31 -13.51
N ARG A 743 16.07 -16.35 -13.53
CA ARG A 743 15.97 -17.46 -12.57
C ARG A 743 16.09 -16.97 -11.14
N TYR A 744 16.99 -16.02 -10.90
CA TYR A 744 17.24 -15.39 -9.61
C TYR A 744 16.05 -14.50 -9.18
N GLU A 745 15.53 -13.66 -10.07
CA GLU A 745 14.37 -12.79 -9.81
C GLU A 745 13.09 -13.60 -9.54
N ILE A 746 12.81 -14.63 -10.35
CA ILE A 746 11.71 -15.58 -10.12
C ILE A 746 11.90 -16.36 -8.81
N ARG A 747 13.12 -16.49 -8.28
CA ARG A 747 13.36 -17.24 -7.02
C ARG A 747 13.00 -16.45 -5.78
N LEU A 748 13.15 -15.14 -5.85
CA LEU A 748 13.14 -14.28 -4.68
C LEU A 748 11.96 -13.29 -4.66
N LYS A 749 11.27 -13.07 -5.78
CA LYS A 749 10.18 -12.08 -5.89
C LYS A 749 8.83 -12.63 -6.38
N VAL A 750 8.79 -13.86 -6.89
CA VAL A 750 7.59 -14.42 -7.53
C VAL A 750 7.06 -15.55 -6.65
N ASP A 751 6.01 -15.23 -5.89
CA ASP A 751 5.34 -16.20 -5.01
C ASP A 751 4.24 -16.95 -5.77
N GLN A 752 3.51 -16.25 -6.65
CA GLN A 752 2.53 -16.86 -7.55
C GLN A 752 2.92 -16.72 -9.04
N PRO A 753 2.54 -17.68 -9.90
CA PRO A 753 2.82 -17.61 -11.34
C PRO A 753 2.24 -16.36 -12.03
N GLN A 754 1.16 -15.79 -11.48
CA GLN A 754 0.51 -14.57 -11.97
C GLN A 754 1.32 -13.30 -11.67
N ASP A 755 2.18 -13.31 -10.65
CA ASP A 755 2.98 -12.14 -10.24
C ASP A 755 4.05 -11.78 -11.28
N VAL A 756 4.47 -12.75 -12.10
CA VAL A 756 5.34 -12.52 -13.26
C VAL A 756 4.65 -11.63 -14.30
N VAL A 757 3.33 -11.78 -14.45
CA VAL A 757 2.52 -11.06 -15.43
C VAL A 757 2.24 -9.64 -14.94
N THR A 758 1.82 -9.48 -13.69
CA THR A 758 1.39 -8.20 -13.09
C THR A 758 2.56 -7.32 -12.61
N GLY A 759 3.70 -7.92 -12.26
CA GLY A 759 4.87 -7.19 -11.75
C GLY A 759 5.61 -6.37 -12.81
N ASN A 760 6.64 -5.61 -12.41
CA ASN A 760 7.54 -4.87 -13.31
C ASN A 760 8.99 -5.40 -13.27
N PRO A 761 9.26 -6.70 -13.51
CA PRO A 761 10.59 -7.28 -13.39
C PRO A 761 11.63 -6.54 -14.23
N THR A 762 12.72 -6.16 -13.58
CA THR A 762 13.82 -5.35 -14.15
C THR A 762 14.48 -6.11 -15.30
N VAL A 763 14.69 -7.41 -15.14
CA VAL A 763 15.38 -8.26 -16.13
C VAL A 763 14.59 -8.35 -17.43
N ILE A 764 13.26 -8.42 -17.35
CA ILE A 764 12.38 -8.47 -18.53
C ILE A 764 12.39 -7.15 -19.30
N LYS A 765 12.39 -6.00 -18.61
CA LYS A 765 12.50 -4.69 -19.28
C LYS A 765 13.82 -4.56 -20.04
N MET A 766 14.92 -4.97 -19.41
CA MET A 766 16.24 -4.99 -20.05
C MET A 766 16.29 -5.95 -21.24
N LEU A 767 15.68 -7.12 -21.14
CA LEU A 767 15.58 -8.10 -22.23
C LEU A 767 14.79 -7.55 -23.43
N VAL A 768 13.64 -6.91 -23.17
CA VAL A 768 12.83 -6.26 -24.22
C VAL A 768 13.60 -5.13 -24.89
N ASN A 769 14.31 -4.30 -24.11
CA ASN A 769 15.10 -3.20 -24.66
C ASN A 769 16.33 -3.68 -25.45
N PHE A 770 16.91 -4.84 -25.07
CA PHE A 770 17.96 -5.49 -25.86
C PHE A 770 17.45 -5.87 -27.25
N TYR A 771 16.30 -6.55 -27.35
CA TYR A 771 15.71 -6.90 -28.64
C TYR A 771 15.15 -5.70 -29.42
N ARG A 772 14.91 -4.56 -28.76
CA ARG A 772 14.58 -3.28 -29.42
C ARG A 772 15.79 -2.67 -30.11
N ASN A 773 16.95 -2.65 -29.44
CA ASN A 773 18.13 -1.91 -29.88
C ASN A 773 19.21 -2.79 -30.52
N ALA A 774 18.98 -4.09 -30.68
CA ALA A 774 19.94 -5.03 -31.29
C ALA A 774 20.13 -4.74 -32.79
N ARG A 775 21.11 -3.88 -33.10
CA ARG A 775 21.73 -3.69 -34.44
C ARG A 775 20.75 -3.49 -35.60
N GLY A 776 19.66 -2.74 -35.42
CA GLY A 776 18.80 -2.30 -36.53
C GLY A 776 18.06 -3.43 -37.28
N HIS A 777 18.14 -4.68 -36.83
CA HIS A 777 17.31 -5.78 -37.32
C HIS A 777 16.16 -5.99 -36.34
N ASN A 778 15.14 -5.15 -36.48
CA ASN A 778 13.92 -5.32 -35.72
C ASN A 778 13.17 -6.56 -36.24
N ALA A 779 13.32 -7.70 -35.56
CA ALA A 779 12.60 -8.92 -35.92
C ALA A 779 11.06 -8.70 -35.97
N LEU A 780 10.55 -7.76 -35.18
CA LEU A 780 9.13 -7.35 -35.21
C LEU A 780 8.78 -6.57 -36.48
N ARG A 781 9.72 -5.82 -37.07
CA ARG A 781 9.52 -5.17 -38.36
C ARG A 781 9.34 -6.18 -39.49
N GLU A 782 10.12 -7.25 -39.51
CA GLU A 782 9.92 -8.34 -40.48
C GLU A 782 8.64 -9.14 -40.20
N ALA A 783 8.32 -9.38 -38.93
CA ALA A 783 7.21 -10.24 -38.54
C ALA A 783 5.83 -9.56 -38.58
N LEU A 784 5.74 -8.31 -38.14
CA LEU A 784 4.50 -7.54 -37.99
C LEU A 784 4.39 -6.40 -39.01
N GLY A 785 5.51 -5.88 -39.52
CA GLY A 785 5.53 -4.71 -40.40
C GLY A 785 4.58 -4.79 -41.60
N PRO A 786 4.59 -5.87 -42.41
CA PRO A 786 3.68 -6.00 -43.55
C PRO A 786 2.20 -6.02 -43.15
N ALA A 787 1.86 -6.81 -42.11
CA ALA A 787 0.48 -6.91 -41.64
C ALA A 787 -0.04 -5.59 -41.06
N LEU A 788 0.81 -4.83 -40.36
CA LEU A 788 0.45 -3.53 -39.80
C LEU A 788 0.42 -2.43 -40.86
N GLN A 789 1.30 -2.46 -41.86
CA GLN A 789 1.24 -1.53 -43.00
C GLN A 789 -0.05 -1.69 -43.79
N ASP A 790 -0.49 -2.92 -44.06
CA ASP A 790 -1.76 -3.19 -44.75
C ASP A 790 -2.97 -2.68 -43.94
N VAL A 791 -2.96 -2.85 -42.62
CA VAL A 791 -4.00 -2.29 -41.73
C VAL A 791 -4.01 -0.76 -41.75
N LEU A 792 -2.83 -0.13 -41.86
CA LEU A 792 -2.68 1.33 -41.89
C LEU A 792 -3.02 1.97 -43.25
N LEU A 793 -2.99 1.19 -44.34
CA LEU A 793 -3.30 1.65 -45.69
C LEU A 793 -4.81 1.79 -45.93
N ASP A 794 -5.64 1.01 -45.25
CA ASP A 794 -7.09 1.04 -45.42
C ASP A 794 -7.74 2.15 -44.58
N ARG A 795 -8.08 3.27 -45.23
CA ARG A 795 -8.62 4.48 -44.60
C ARG A 795 -10.13 4.43 -44.35
N SER A 796 -10.84 3.41 -44.83
CA SER A 796 -12.30 3.32 -44.78
C SER A 796 -12.84 2.49 -43.60
N LEU A 797 -11.95 1.82 -42.87
CA LEU A 797 -12.32 0.90 -41.80
C LEU A 797 -12.67 1.65 -40.51
N SER A 798 -13.87 1.38 -40.00
CA SER A 798 -14.27 1.72 -38.63
C SER A 798 -14.44 0.44 -37.81
N ILE A 799 -13.82 0.40 -36.63
CA ILE A 799 -13.85 -0.75 -35.71
C ILE A 799 -14.41 -0.33 -34.33
N ARG A 800 -15.32 0.64 -34.29
CA ARG A 800 -15.95 1.07 -33.04
C ARG A 800 -16.97 0.03 -32.61
N THR A 801 -16.75 -0.56 -31.43
CA THR A 801 -17.60 -1.62 -30.87
C THR A 801 -18.47 -1.16 -29.72
N ASP A 802 -18.31 0.09 -29.25
CA ASP A 802 -19.16 0.68 -28.20
C ASP A 802 -20.48 1.18 -28.82
N PRO A 803 -21.65 0.68 -28.37
CA PRO A 803 -22.94 1.08 -28.90
C PRO A 803 -23.21 2.58 -28.84
N VAL A 804 -22.77 3.26 -27.77
CA VAL A 804 -23.06 4.68 -27.56
C VAL A 804 -22.23 5.54 -28.53
N ASP A 805 -20.98 5.18 -28.78
CA ASP A 805 -20.11 5.87 -29.72
C ASP A 805 -20.55 5.64 -31.17
N VAL A 806 -21.01 4.43 -31.50
CA VAL A 806 -21.56 4.12 -32.84
C VAL A 806 -22.85 4.89 -33.08
N TYR A 807 -23.71 4.99 -32.07
CA TYR A 807 -24.94 5.78 -32.14
C TYR A 807 -24.65 7.29 -32.31
N LYS A 808 -23.72 7.86 -31.53
CA LYS A 808 -23.30 9.27 -31.67
C LYS A 808 -22.66 9.55 -33.03
N THR A 809 -21.81 8.65 -33.53
CA THR A 809 -21.20 8.82 -34.86
C THR A 809 -22.20 8.68 -36.00
N TRP A 810 -23.20 7.80 -35.86
CA TRP A 810 -24.31 7.72 -36.79
C TRP A 810 -25.10 9.02 -36.82
N ILE A 811 -25.52 9.54 -35.65
CA ILE A 811 -26.21 10.84 -35.52
C ILE A 811 -25.42 11.95 -36.20
N ASN A 812 -24.14 12.12 -35.82
CA ASN A 812 -23.28 13.15 -36.38
C ASN A 812 -23.14 13.03 -37.89
N GLN A 813 -23.07 11.81 -38.44
CA GLN A 813 -23.03 11.59 -39.89
C GLN A 813 -24.35 11.93 -40.57
N THR A 814 -25.50 11.55 -40.00
CA THR A 814 -26.81 11.95 -40.52
C THR A 814 -27.01 13.46 -40.50
N GLU A 815 -26.56 14.15 -39.45
CA GLU A 815 -26.64 15.61 -39.35
C GLU A 815 -25.72 16.31 -40.34
N THR A 816 -24.51 15.77 -40.55
CA THR A 816 -23.57 16.29 -41.54
C THR A 816 -24.09 16.07 -42.98
N GLN A 817 -24.77 14.96 -43.24
CA GLN A 817 -25.33 14.64 -44.56
C GLN A 817 -26.63 15.40 -44.87
N THR A 818 -27.48 15.62 -43.86
CA THR A 818 -28.78 16.29 -44.04
C THR A 818 -28.71 17.80 -43.80
N GLY A 819 -27.66 18.30 -43.13
CA GLY A 819 -27.50 19.71 -42.78
C GLY A 819 -28.44 20.20 -41.66
N HIS A 820 -29.26 19.31 -41.10
CA HIS A 820 -30.23 19.61 -40.04
C HIS A 820 -29.93 18.77 -38.79
N LYS A 821 -30.18 19.35 -37.61
CA LYS A 821 -30.02 18.66 -36.32
C LYS A 821 -31.01 17.50 -36.22
N SER A 822 -30.54 16.33 -35.83
CA SER A 822 -31.36 15.11 -35.75
C SER A 822 -32.39 15.24 -34.61
N SER A 823 -33.53 14.57 -34.75
CA SER A 823 -34.57 14.49 -33.73
C SER A 823 -34.28 13.45 -32.64
N LEU A 824 -33.12 12.78 -32.72
CA LEU A 824 -32.71 11.71 -31.81
C LEU A 824 -31.88 12.28 -30.65
N PRO A 825 -32.05 11.79 -29.41
CA PRO A 825 -31.28 12.27 -28.25
C PRO A 825 -29.80 11.92 -28.38
N TYR A 826 -28.89 12.81 -27.95
CA TYR A 826 -27.42 12.58 -28.01
C TYR A 826 -26.87 11.75 -26.85
N GLU A 827 -27.53 11.75 -25.71
CA GLU A 827 -27.17 10.94 -24.53
C GLU A 827 -28.18 9.83 -24.36
N VAL A 828 -27.71 8.60 -24.56
CA VAL A 828 -28.54 7.41 -24.64
C VAL A 828 -27.82 6.28 -23.92
N SER A 829 -28.57 5.41 -23.23
CA SER A 829 -28.00 4.24 -22.57
C SER A 829 -27.50 3.23 -23.61
N ALA A 830 -26.60 2.32 -23.22
CA ALA A 830 -26.10 1.30 -24.14
C ALA A 830 -27.21 0.35 -24.65
N GLU A 831 -28.27 0.14 -23.87
CA GLU A 831 -29.42 -0.69 -24.23
C GLU A 831 -30.32 0.02 -25.24
N ASP A 832 -30.58 1.31 -25.01
CA ASP A 832 -31.37 2.15 -25.92
C ASP A 832 -30.65 2.37 -27.25
N ALA A 833 -29.33 2.55 -27.26
CA ALA A 833 -28.52 2.66 -28.47
C ALA A 833 -28.57 1.37 -29.32
N LEU A 834 -28.62 0.21 -28.66
CA LEU A 834 -28.76 -1.09 -29.31
C LEU A 834 -30.17 -1.39 -29.81
N SER A 835 -31.19 -0.61 -29.43
CA SER A 835 -32.55 -0.76 -29.97
C SER A 835 -32.64 -0.38 -31.45
N HIS A 836 -31.67 0.42 -31.96
CA HIS A 836 -31.64 0.89 -33.33
C HIS A 836 -30.97 -0.12 -34.28
N PRO A 837 -31.64 -0.54 -35.39
CA PRO A 837 -31.11 -1.56 -36.30
C PRO A 837 -29.87 -1.10 -37.07
N GLU A 838 -29.75 0.21 -37.36
CA GLU A 838 -28.57 0.76 -38.04
C GLU A 838 -27.32 0.74 -37.16
N VAL A 839 -27.49 0.92 -35.83
CA VAL A 839 -26.40 0.79 -34.85
C VAL A 839 -25.96 -0.67 -34.73
N GLN A 840 -26.91 -1.60 -34.63
CA GLN A 840 -26.61 -3.05 -34.63
C GLN A 840 -25.84 -3.48 -35.87
N ARG A 841 -26.29 -3.06 -37.07
CA ARG A 841 -25.64 -3.38 -38.35
C ARG A 841 -24.20 -2.86 -38.42
N ARG A 842 -23.96 -1.62 -37.98
CA ARG A 842 -22.62 -1.01 -37.96
C ARG A 842 -21.69 -1.71 -36.97
N ILE A 843 -22.21 -2.13 -35.81
CA ILE A 843 -21.48 -2.92 -34.82
C ILE A 843 -21.12 -4.30 -35.38
N ASP A 844 -22.04 -4.98 -36.07
CA ASP A 844 -21.80 -6.30 -36.65
C ASP A 844 -20.69 -6.27 -37.71
N ILE A 845 -20.73 -5.26 -38.58
CA ILE A 845 -19.66 -5.01 -39.58
C ILE A 845 -18.33 -4.72 -38.87
N ALA A 846 -18.34 -3.88 -37.82
CA ALA A 846 -17.16 -3.56 -37.04
C ALA A 846 -16.56 -4.79 -36.34
N ILE A 847 -17.39 -5.70 -35.81
CA ILE A 847 -16.97 -6.96 -35.20
C ILE A 847 -16.33 -7.90 -36.23
N ILE A 848 -16.94 -8.04 -37.41
CA ILE A 848 -16.39 -8.86 -38.50
C ILE A 848 -15.03 -8.30 -38.95
N ASN A 849 -14.93 -6.99 -39.12
CA ASN A 849 -13.68 -6.32 -39.48
C ASN A 849 -12.61 -6.50 -38.39
N LEU A 850 -12.98 -6.35 -37.11
CA LEU A 850 -12.08 -6.58 -35.98
C LEU A 850 -11.56 -8.01 -35.97
N LYS A 851 -12.42 -9.02 -36.16
CA LYS A 851 -12.02 -10.43 -36.23
C LYS A 851 -11.05 -10.67 -37.39
N ASN A 852 -11.37 -10.19 -38.58
CA ASN A 852 -10.54 -10.37 -39.78
C ASN A 852 -9.16 -9.71 -39.66
N LEU A 853 -9.09 -8.50 -39.10
CA LEU A 853 -7.81 -7.79 -38.89
C LEU A 853 -6.98 -8.44 -37.77
N THR A 854 -7.65 -8.87 -36.70
CA THR A 854 -7.03 -9.64 -35.61
C THR A 854 -6.43 -10.94 -36.13
N ASP A 855 -7.16 -11.67 -36.98
CA ASP A 855 -6.70 -12.91 -37.60
C ASP A 855 -5.49 -12.70 -38.52
N ARG A 856 -5.42 -11.58 -39.25
CA ARG A 856 -4.26 -11.24 -40.10
C ARG A 856 -3.01 -11.03 -39.26
N VAL A 857 -3.10 -10.23 -38.19
CA VAL A 857 -1.96 -9.97 -37.28
C VAL A 857 -1.57 -11.26 -36.55
N LEU A 858 -2.54 -12.06 -36.12
CA LEU A 858 -2.28 -13.35 -35.48
C LEU A 858 -1.61 -14.34 -36.44
N LYS A 859 -2.03 -14.39 -37.70
CA LYS A 859 -1.39 -15.23 -38.72
C LYS A 859 0.07 -14.81 -38.93
N ALA A 860 0.35 -13.50 -38.98
CA ALA A 860 1.70 -12.97 -39.09
C ALA A 860 2.59 -13.33 -37.87
N ILE A 861 2.03 -13.29 -36.66
CA ILE A 861 2.71 -13.72 -35.42
C ILE A 861 3.02 -15.21 -35.47
N THR A 862 2.01 -16.04 -35.76
CA THR A 862 2.12 -17.51 -35.75
C THR A 862 3.06 -18.06 -36.83
N THR A 863 3.12 -17.45 -38.02
CA THR A 863 4.08 -17.84 -39.07
C THR A 863 5.53 -17.52 -38.73
N ASN A 864 5.79 -16.50 -37.91
CA ASN A 864 7.13 -16.03 -37.56
C ASN A 864 7.65 -16.53 -36.19
N LEU A 865 6.89 -17.41 -35.52
CA LEU A 865 7.16 -17.89 -34.16
C LEU A 865 8.43 -18.75 -34.03
N HIS A 866 8.91 -19.34 -35.14
CA HIS A 866 10.13 -20.15 -35.21
C HIS A 866 11.45 -19.37 -34.97
N LYS A 867 11.37 -18.05 -34.75
CA LYS A 867 12.53 -17.15 -34.53
C LYS A 867 12.77 -16.75 -33.06
N LEU A 868 11.99 -17.22 -32.08
CA LEU A 868 12.09 -16.84 -30.66
C LEU A 868 12.86 -17.86 -29.77
N PRO A 869 13.65 -17.43 -28.76
CA PRO A 869 14.51 -18.34 -27.99
C PRO A 869 13.96 -18.88 -26.63
N ASP A 870 14.47 -20.06 -26.27
CA ASP A 870 14.11 -20.98 -25.17
C ASP A 870 14.68 -20.59 -23.76
N ALA A 871 13.85 -20.45 -22.70
CA ALA A 871 14.40 -20.26 -21.33
C ALA A 871 13.58 -20.73 -20.09
N LEU A 872 12.29 -21.08 -20.17
CA LEU A 872 11.42 -21.06 -18.96
C LEU A 872 11.08 -22.40 -18.27
N ARG A 873 11.55 -23.56 -18.75
CA ARG A 873 11.07 -24.87 -18.23
C ARG A 873 11.69 -25.38 -16.91
N THR A 874 12.69 -24.73 -16.31
CA THR A 874 13.48 -25.37 -15.24
C THR A 874 13.00 -25.15 -13.80
N LYS A 875 11.82 -24.59 -13.53
CA LYS A 875 11.48 -24.13 -12.18
C LYS A 875 10.08 -24.36 -11.62
N PHE A 876 9.11 -24.79 -12.42
CA PHE A 876 7.74 -25.06 -11.97
C PHE A 876 7.34 -26.51 -12.35
N PRO A 877 7.58 -27.50 -11.47
CA PRO A 877 7.21 -28.89 -11.74
C PRO A 877 5.73 -29.21 -11.47
N ASP A 878 5.01 -28.38 -10.71
CA ASP A 878 3.64 -28.66 -10.22
C ASP A 878 2.54 -27.84 -10.90
N ALA A 879 2.88 -26.90 -11.78
CA ALA A 879 1.90 -26.13 -12.57
C ALA A 879 1.57 -26.89 -13.86
N SER A 880 0.29 -26.89 -14.26
CA SER A 880 -0.14 -27.56 -15.49
C SER A 880 0.58 -26.96 -16.71
N GLU A 881 0.97 -27.79 -17.68
CA GLU A 881 1.70 -27.31 -18.87
C GLU A 881 0.98 -26.12 -19.54
N ASP A 882 -0.36 -26.18 -19.56
CA ASP A 882 -1.24 -25.15 -20.12
C ASP A 882 -1.17 -23.80 -19.36
N GLU A 883 -0.99 -23.80 -18.04
CA GLU A 883 -0.82 -22.57 -17.24
C GLU A 883 0.56 -21.93 -17.43
N LEU A 884 1.62 -22.75 -17.56
CA LEU A 884 2.95 -22.23 -17.83
C LEU A 884 3.03 -21.62 -19.23
N TYR A 885 2.40 -22.23 -20.24
CA TYR A 885 2.31 -21.65 -21.58
C TYR A 885 1.46 -20.39 -21.63
N LYS A 886 0.39 -20.28 -20.83
CA LYS A 886 -0.36 -19.02 -20.67
C LYS A 886 0.55 -17.90 -20.17
N ILE A 887 1.43 -18.18 -19.21
CA ILE A 887 2.35 -17.17 -18.66
C ILE A 887 3.44 -16.79 -19.67
N VAL A 888 4.02 -17.77 -20.37
CA VAL A 888 5.05 -17.51 -21.40
C VAL A 888 4.44 -16.76 -22.60
N GLY A 889 3.28 -17.22 -23.09
CA GLY A 889 2.55 -16.59 -24.18
C GLY A 889 2.13 -15.17 -23.84
N ASN A 890 1.66 -14.93 -22.61
CA ASN A 890 1.35 -13.60 -22.13
C ASN A 890 2.62 -12.74 -21.97
N LEU A 891 3.73 -13.26 -21.45
CA LEU A 891 4.99 -12.53 -21.32
C LEU A 891 5.53 -12.07 -22.69
N VAL A 892 5.58 -12.98 -23.67
CA VAL A 892 6.07 -12.70 -25.03
C VAL A 892 5.11 -11.77 -25.76
N TYR A 893 3.81 -12.05 -25.73
CA TYR A 893 2.85 -11.20 -26.41
C TYR A 893 2.72 -9.83 -25.72
N TYR A 894 2.36 -9.76 -24.44
CA TYR A 894 2.05 -8.51 -23.74
C TYR A 894 3.24 -7.55 -23.57
N ARG A 895 4.47 -8.06 -23.38
CA ARG A 895 5.64 -7.20 -23.12
C ARG A 895 6.53 -6.95 -24.32
N TYR A 896 6.60 -7.88 -25.28
CA TYR A 896 7.44 -7.74 -26.46
C TYR A 896 6.65 -7.34 -27.71
N MET A 897 5.54 -8.02 -28.00
CA MET A 897 4.78 -7.79 -29.25
C MET A 897 3.69 -6.71 -29.14
N ASN A 898 2.93 -6.68 -28.05
CA ASN A 898 1.77 -5.79 -27.84
C ASN A 898 2.14 -4.30 -27.89
N PRO A 899 3.24 -3.84 -27.26
CA PRO A 899 3.67 -2.44 -27.37
C PRO A 899 4.03 -2.05 -28.82
N ALA A 900 4.59 -3.00 -29.57
CA ALA A 900 4.96 -2.82 -30.97
C ALA A 900 3.75 -2.83 -31.93
N VAL A 901 2.64 -3.49 -31.56
CA VAL A 901 1.36 -3.41 -32.28
C VAL A 901 0.63 -2.10 -31.98
N VAL A 902 0.65 -1.64 -30.73
CA VAL A 902 -0.05 -0.40 -30.29
C VAL A 902 0.65 0.87 -30.81
N ALA A 903 1.98 0.90 -30.78
CA ALA A 903 2.80 2.03 -31.19
C ALA A 903 3.90 1.60 -32.17
N PRO A 904 3.55 1.18 -33.40
CA PRO A 904 4.53 0.67 -34.37
C PRO A 904 5.56 1.72 -34.83
N ASP A 905 5.22 3.01 -34.68
CA ASP A 905 6.09 4.16 -34.91
C ASP A 905 7.16 4.32 -33.80
N GLY A 906 6.78 4.11 -32.54
CA GLY A 906 7.72 4.17 -31.39
C GLY A 906 8.63 2.94 -31.23
N PHE A 907 8.34 1.87 -31.97
CA PHE A 907 9.07 0.59 -31.93
C PHE A 907 9.80 0.27 -33.25
N ASP A 908 9.93 1.24 -34.17
CA ASP A 908 10.59 1.09 -35.48
C ASP A 908 10.09 -0.13 -36.30
N VAL A 909 8.79 -0.44 -36.21
CA VAL A 909 8.14 -1.54 -36.95
C VAL A 909 7.68 -1.08 -38.33
N VAL A 910 7.29 0.19 -38.45
CA VAL A 910 6.83 0.81 -39.70
C VAL A 910 7.59 2.10 -39.92
N ASP A 911 8.29 2.22 -41.05
CA ASP A 911 8.96 3.46 -41.44
C ASP A 911 7.92 4.51 -41.84
N ARG A 912 7.92 5.67 -41.18
CA ARG A 912 7.21 6.88 -41.64
C ARG A 912 8.18 8.05 -41.71
N SER A 913 7.92 8.97 -42.64
CA SER A 913 8.68 10.20 -42.82
C SER A 913 8.71 11.03 -41.53
N ALA A 914 9.87 11.58 -41.18
CA ALA A 914 10.10 12.36 -39.97
C ALA A 914 9.01 13.45 -39.78
N GLY A 915 8.22 13.33 -38.70
CA GLY A 915 7.19 14.29 -38.31
C GLY A 915 5.73 13.87 -38.52
N SER A 916 5.43 12.76 -39.20
CA SER A 916 4.04 12.26 -39.30
C SER A 916 3.71 11.33 -38.12
N THR A 917 2.85 11.76 -37.20
CA THR A 917 2.34 10.90 -36.12
C THR A 917 1.18 10.04 -36.63
N LEU A 918 0.95 8.87 -36.02
CA LEU A 918 -0.23 8.05 -36.32
C LEU A 918 -1.51 8.85 -36.04
N GLN A 919 -2.47 8.78 -36.97
CA GLN A 919 -3.77 9.41 -36.79
C GLN A 919 -4.52 8.77 -35.61
N PRO A 920 -5.37 9.51 -34.87
CA PRO A 920 -6.10 8.97 -33.73
C PRO A 920 -6.92 7.70 -34.08
N GLU A 921 -7.57 7.67 -35.25
CA GLU A 921 -8.35 6.50 -35.69
C GLU A 921 -7.46 5.29 -36.00
N GLN A 922 -6.26 5.50 -36.58
CA GLN A 922 -5.28 4.44 -36.81
C GLN A 922 -4.76 3.85 -35.50
N ARG A 923 -4.51 4.70 -34.48
CA ARG A 923 -4.15 4.23 -33.13
C ARG A 923 -5.29 3.48 -32.46
N HIS A 924 -6.54 3.92 -32.66
CA HIS A 924 -7.71 3.24 -32.12
C HIS A 924 -7.87 1.83 -32.72
N ILE A 925 -7.72 1.68 -34.05
CA ILE A 925 -7.75 0.39 -34.74
C ILE A 925 -6.67 -0.56 -34.20
N LEU A 926 -5.42 -0.09 -34.15
CA LEU A 926 -4.29 -0.87 -33.64
C LEU A 926 -4.45 -1.22 -32.15
N GLY A 927 -4.95 -0.29 -31.35
CA GLY A 927 -5.26 -0.49 -29.93
C GLY A 927 -6.35 -1.53 -29.71
N SER A 928 -7.39 -1.55 -30.56
CA SER A 928 -8.46 -2.55 -30.49
C SER A 928 -8.00 -3.94 -30.92
N ILE A 929 -7.16 -4.05 -31.96
CA ILE A 929 -6.52 -5.31 -32.36
C ILE A 929 -5.60 -5.84 -31.24
N ALA A 930 -4.76 -4.96 -30.69
CA ALA A 930 -3.87 -5.27 -29.57
C ALA A 930 -4.64 -5.78 -28.35
N ARG A 931 -5.76 -5.13 -28.01
CA ARG A 931 -6.66 -5.53 -26.92
C ARG A 931 -7.29 -6.90 -27.19
N MET A 932 -7.80 -7.17 -28.39
CA MET A 932 -8.36 -8.48 -28.75
C MET A 932 -7.33 -9.61 -28.61
N LEU A 933 -6.12 -9.40 -29.10
CA LEU A 933 -5.03 -10.36 -29.01
C LEU A 933 -4.54 -10.55 -27.56
N GLN A 934 -4.51 -9.48 -26.75
CA GLN A 934 -4.17 -9.58 -25.33
C GLN A 934 -5.20 -10.42 -24.56
N HIS A 935 -6.49 -10.18 -24.81
CA HIS A 935 -7.57 -10.95 -24.20
C HIS A 935 -7.56 -12.41 -24.67
N ALA A 936 -7.24 -12.66 -25.96
CA ALA A 936 -7.04 -14.01 -26.49
C ALA A 936 -5.81 -14.73 -25.88
N ALA A 937 -4.70 -14.04 -25.66
CA ALA A 937 -3.49 -14.61 -25.05
C ALA A 937 -3.66 -14.92 -23.55
N ALA A 938 -4.46 -14.12 -22.83
CA ALA A 938 -4.69 -14.27 -21.40
C ALA A 938 -5.96 -15.08 -21.04
N ASN A 939 -6.71 -15.57 -22.04
CA ASN A 939 -8.05 -16.15 -21.89
C ASN A 939 -9.04 -15.27 -21.09
N LYS A 940 -8.91 -13.95 -21.21
CA LYS A 940 -9.73 -13.01 -20.44
C LYS A 940 -10.92 -12.57 -21.26
N LEU A 941 -12.13 -12.90 -20.82
CA LEU A 941 -13.37 -12.45 -21.48
C LEU A 941 -13.62 -10.97 -21.18
N PHE A 942 -14.27 -10.27 -22.11
CA PHE A 942 -14.83 -8.95 -21.88
C PHE A 942 -16.04 -9.05 -20.95
N HIS A 943 -16.23 -8.04 -20.10
CA HIS A 943 -17.30 -7.97 -19.11
C HIS A 943 -18.51 -7.25 -19.75
N GLY A 944 -19.72 -7.77 -19.54
CA GLY A 944 -20.97 -7.22 -20.05
C GLY A 944 -21.82 -8.23 -20.81
N ASP A 945 -23.15 -8.07 -20.74
CA ASP A 945 -24.13 -9.05 -21.24
C ASP A 945 -24.62 -8.80 -22.68
N GLY A 946 -24.10 -7.77 -23.35
CA GLY A 946 -24.48 -7.42 -24.72
C GLY A 946 -24.13 -8.49 -25.76
N TYR A 947 -24.98 -8.64 -26.79
CA TYR A 947 -24.79 -9.65 -27.85
C TYR A 947 -23.44 -9.47 -28.59
N HIS A 948 -23.04 -8.21 -28.80
CA HIS A 948 -21.78 -7.81 -29.42
C HIS A 948 -20.55 -8.25 -28.60
N ILE A 949 -20.65 -8.21 -27.27
CA ILE A 949 -19.62 -8.70 -26.34
C ILE A 949 -19.56 -10.22 -26.36
N ARG A 950 -20.72 -10.91 -26.37
CA ARG A 950 -20.78 -12.37 -26.48
C ARG A 950 -20.13 -12.89 -27.77
N ALA A 951 -20.35 -12.20 -28.90
CA ALA A 951 -19.76 -12.55 -30.19
C ALA A 951 -18.24 -12.37 -30.24
N LEU A 952 -17.69 -11.41 -29.49
CA LEU A 952 -16.25 -11.20 -29.32
C LEU A 952 -15.64 -12.21 -28.34
N ASN A 953 -16.33 -12.50 -27.24
CA ASN A 953 -15.93 -13.50 -26.24
C ASN A 953 -15.85 -14.91 -26.83
N GLN A 954 -16.81 -15.29 -27.68
CA GLN A 954 -16.77 -16.56 -28.41
C GLN A 954 -15.53 -16.65 -29.32
N TYR A 955 -15.19 -15.56 -30.01
CA TYR A 955 -13.98 -15.48 -30.83
C TYR A 955 -12.69 -15.52 -29.98
N ILE A 956 -12.68 -14.87 -28.81
CA ILE A 956 -11.55 -14.94 -27.86
C ILE A 956 -11.31 -16.38 -27.42
N SER A 957 -12.34 -17.11 -27.01
CA SER A 957 -12.20 -18.51 -26.59
C SER A 957 -11.71 -19.41 -27.73
N GLN A 958 -12.26 -19.25 -28.95
CA GLN A 958 -11.80 -19.99 -30.13
C GLN A 958 -10.35 -19.65 -30.48
N THR A 959 -9.99 -18.37 -30.46
CA THR A 959 -8.64 -17.91 -30.76
C THR A 959 -7.65 -18.39 -29.71
N HIS A 960 -8.02 -18.36 -28.42
CA HIS A 960 -7.22 -18.88 -27.31
C HIS A 960 -6.88 -20.36 -27.53
N THR A 961 -7.87 -21.20 -27.85
CA THR A 961 -7.63 -22.64 -28.11
C THR A 961 -6.68 -22.85 -29.31
N ARG A 962 -6.85 -22.06 -30.37
CA ARG A 962 -5.96 -22.10 -31.54
C ARG A 962 -4.54 -21.64 -31.18
N THR A 963 -4.38 -20.59 -30.39
CA THR A 963 -3.06 -20.12 -29.94
C THR A 963 -2.41 -21.08 -28.94
N GLY A 964 -3.16 -21.69 -28.02
CA GLY A 964 -2.64 -22.66 -27.06
C GLY A 964 -1.94 -23.85 -27.73
N SER A 965 -2.44 -24.27 -28.90
CA SER A 965 -1.79 -25.30 -29.73
C SER A 965 -0.52 -24.83 -30.47
N VAL A 966 -0.29 -23.53 -30.61
CA VAL A 966 0.90 -22.97 -31.29
C VAL A 966 2.05 -22.74 -30.30
N TRP A 967 1.75 -22.55 -29.01
CA TRP A 967 2.75 -22.38 -27.94
C TRP A 967 3.25 -23.72 -27.34
N THR A 968 3.02 -24.85 -28.02
CA THR A 968 3.39 -26.23 -27.60
C THR A 968 4.88 -26.57 -27.78
N PRO A 969 5.39 -27.67 -27.15
CA PRO A 969 6.82 -27.89 -26.88
C PRO A 969 7.74 -28.04 -28.10
N GLU A 970 7.26 -28.47 -29.26
CA GLU A 970 8.14 -28.89 -30.38
C GLU A 970 8.95 -27.73 -31.00
N LEU A 971 8.50 -26.48 -30.84
CA LEU A 971 9.21 -25.29 -31.33
C LEU A 971 10.12 -24.62 -30.28
N LEU A 972 9.99 -24.98 -29.00
CA LEU A 972 10.71 -24.39 -27.85
C LEU A 972 11.82 -25.31 -27.26
N ILE A 973 12.22 -26.37 -28.00
CA ILE A 973 13.15 -27.42 -27.54
C ILE A 973 14.47 -27.45 -28.34
N ALA A 974 14.66 -26.58 -29.34
CA ALA A 974 15.88 -26.60 -30.15
C ALA A 974 17.05 -25.85 -29.47
N ALA A 975 17.71 -26.55 -28.54
CA ALA A 975 18.90 -26.09 -27.80
C ALA A 975 19.87 -25.19 -28.61
N PRO A 976 20.58 -24.22 -27.97
CA PRO A 976 21.60 -23.39 -28.64
C PRO A 976 22.78 -24.17 -29.25
N ARG A 977 22.85 -25.49 -29.03
CA ARG A 977 23.92 -26.39 -29.51
C ARG A 977 23.80 -26.78 -30.98
N LEU A 978 22.63 -26.68 -31.61
CA LEU A 978 22.41 -27.16 -32.99
C LEU A 978 22.48 -26.07 -34.06
N HIS A 979 21.92 -24.88 -33.82
CA HIS A 979 21.88 -23.81 -34.83
C HIS A 979 23.25 -23.19 -35.14
N LEU A 980 24.20 -23.22 -34.20
CA LEU A 980 25.56 -22.70 -34.40
C LEU A 980 26.54 -23.72 -35.03
N ARG A 981 26.21 -25.03 -35.00
CA ARG A 981 27.02 -26.06 -35.69
C ARG A 981 26.76 -26.09 -37.19
N GLN A 982 25.52 -25.82 -37.64
CA GLN A 982 25.20 -25.85 -39.07
C GLN A 982 25.79 -24.66 -39.87
N ARG A 983 26.02 -23.50 -39.25
CA ARG A 983 26.71 -22.37 -39.92
C ARG A 983 28.24 -22.42 -39.84
N ALA A 984 28.82 -23.21 -38.93
CA ALA A 984 30.27 -23.46 -38.91
C ALA A 984 30.73 -24.42 -40.03
N ALA A 985 29.81 -25.23 -40.59
CA ALA A 985 30.10 -26.16 -41.67
C ALA A 985 30.05 -25.52 -43.08
N GLN A 986 29.54 -24.30 -43.23
CA GLN A 986 29.46 -23.61 -44.54
C GLN A 986 30.60 -22.62 -44.82
N HIS A 987 31.52 -22.40 -43.88
CA HIS A 987 32.73 -21.57 -44.11
C HIS A 987 34.05 -22.37 -44.11
N HIS A 988 33.96 -23.69 -44.22
CA HIS A 988 35.04 -24.51 -44.77
C HIS A 988 34.64 -25.06 -46.15
N LYS A 989 34.53 -24.13 -47.11
CA LYS A 989 34.84 -24.34 -48.52
C LYS A 989 35.42 -23.04 -49.06
#